data_AF-A0AAU5WXL8-F1
#
_entry.id   AF-A0AAU5WXL8-F1
#
_cell.length_a   1.000
_cell.length_b   1.000
_cell.length_c   1.000
_cell.angle_alpha   90.00
_cell.angle_beta   90.00
_cell.angle_gamma   90.00
#
_symmetry.space_group_name_H-M   'P 1'
#
loop_
_entity.id
_entity.type
_entity.pdbx_description
1 polymer ?
#
loop_
_entity_poly.entity_id
_entity_poly.type
_entity_poly.pdbx_seq_one_letter_code
_entity_poly.pdbx_strand_id
1 'polypeptide(L)'
;MALAVTSALGLAGGVLVVPALSAPSASAATTAETPWSFPGRGATVPFTEVEAENAATNGTVIGSDRVYTHLPSEASGRRAVTLSGSGKYVEFTLPKAANAMSVRYSVPDGANGAGITTPVDLVVNGTKLKDLSLTSKYSWYYGGYPFSNNPGDGNPHHFYDETRTMFGSTLAAGTKVRIQTSGGTTAAVTVDLADFEAVPAPIAQPAGSLSVDSFGAARNSSTDSTAAFQAAVDAGRAQNKVVYIPQGTYTLYGHVIVDGVTLAGAGPWYSVLTGRDPNNRSRAAGIYGKYVADGGPSQNVTLKDFAIIGEITERVDADQVNGIGGAMSNSTVDDLWIQHTKVGAWMDGPMDHFTIKNSRILDQTADGVNFHIGVTDSTVTNTFVRNTGDDGLASWPENKPNVNDAFTHNTVVAPVLANNIVTYGGRDFTISDNVVSDTVTNGGGIHVANRYPGVNSGSGTAVAGTITVARNALLRAGNSDYNWHFGVGALWFDGLNEAINATINVTDSDIIDSSYEAIQFIEGGATHTVNFDNVNVAGTGTYMIQAQAGATATFTNVKASYIGAGVDIHNCVGGSFAPTYGSGNSGWSLSSTVCTGQWPDPNYIYPGGGGGTPPTDPPPTCQPGSGNLARGKAVTASSHTQNYVETNAVDGDANSYWESANNTFPQRITVDLCAQTDVGRVVLKLPPASAWATRTQTLSILGSADGSSYTTLAGSRGVTFDPSSGNTATVSFPAAKARYVRVEITANTGWPAGQLSEFEVYAS
;
A
#
# COMPACT_ATOMS: atom_id res chain seq x y z
N MET A 1 31.63 -52.98 -60.22
CA MET A 1 31.39 -54.40 -59.85
C MET A 1 31.78 -54.54 -58.39
N ALA A 2 30.79 -54.44 -57.49
CA ALA A 2 30.18 -55.56 -56.74
C ALA A 2 30.87 -55.68 -55.36
N LEU A 3 30.21 -55.83 -54.20
CA LEU A 3 28.82 -56.11 -53.83
C LEU A 3 28.63 -55.63 -52.37
N ALA A 4 27.39 -55.37 -51.98
CA ALA A 4 26.94 -54.87 -50.68
C ALA A 4 27.03 -55.86 -49.50
N VAL A 5 27.11 -55.35 -48.27
CA VAL A 5 26.44 -55.93 -47.08
C VAL A 5 25.98 -54.79 -46.15
N THR A 6 24.71 -54.84 -45.78
CA THR A 6 23.98 -53.99 -44.82
C THR A 6 24.27 -54.37 -43.36
N SER A 7 24.26 -53.41 -42.44
CA SER A 7 24.08 -53.66 -41.00
C SER A 7 23.40 -52.46 -40.35
N ALA A 8 22.22 -52.70 -39.76
CA ALA A 8 21.42 -51.73 -39.03
C ALA A 8 22.09 -51.36 -37.68
N LEU A 9 22.12 -50.08 -37.33
CA LEU A 9 22.41 -49.62 -35.98
C LEU A 9 21.13 -49.12 -35.31
N GLY A 10 20.74 -49.78 -34.23
CA GLY A 10 19.73 -49.29 -33.29
C GLY A 10 20.27 -48.12 -32.46
N LEU A 11 19.49 -47.05 -32.39
CA LEU A 11 19.73 -45.91 -31.51
C LEU A 11 19.28 -46.26 -30.08
N ALA A 12 20.24 -46.43 -29.18
CA ALA A 12 19.99 -46.42 -27.74
C ALA A 12 20.02 -44.96 -27.25
N GLY A 13 18.87 -44.44 -26.82
CA GLY A 13 18.74 -43.14 -26.19
C GLY A 13 19.36 -43.15 -24.79
N GLY A 14 20.47 -42.43 -24.62
CA GLY A 14 21.03 -42.12 -23.31
C GLY A 14 20.23 -41.00 -22.65
N VAL A 15 19.54 -41.32 -21.55
CA VAL A 15 18.91 -40.34 -20.67
C VAL A 15 20.00 -39.56 -19.93
N LEU A 16 20.18 -38.29 -20.28
CA LEU A 16 20.94 -37.33 -19.48
C LEU A 16 20.15 -37.06 -18.20
N VAL A 17 20.62 -37.61 -17.08
CA VAL A 17 20.14 -37.25 -15.74
C VAL A 17 20.73 -35.88 -15.40
N VAL A 18 19.94 -34.83 -15.56
CA VAL A 18 20.24 -33.52 -15.00
C VAL A 18 20.02 -33.63 -13.49
N PRO A 19 21.00 -33.30 -12.64
CA PRO A 19 20.77 -33.29 -11.20
C PRO A 19 19.71 -32.23 -10.89
N ALA A 20 18.59 -32.65 -10.29
CA ALA A 20 17.59 -31.75 -9.76
C ALA A 20 18.28 -30.89 -8.69
N LEU A 21 18.49 -29.60 -8.99
CA LEU A 21 18.76 -28.60 -7.98
C LEU A 21 17.53 -28.61 -7.05
N SER A 22 17.72 -29.08 -5.83
CA SER A 22 16.71 -28.97 -4.79
C SER A 22 16.48 -27.48 -4.56
N ALA A 23 15.29 -27.00 -4.92
CA ALA A 23 14.86 -25.66 -4.56
C ALA A 23 14.96 -25.53 -3.03
N PRO A 24 15.45 -24.39 -2.50
CA PRO A 24 15.49 -24.18 -1.06
C PRO A 24 14.07 -24.35 -0.52
N SER A 25 13.92 -25.27 0.43
CA SER A 25 12.70 -25.48 1.22
C SER A 25 12.31 -24.15 1.87
N ALA A 26 11.01 -23.89 2.05
CA ALA A 26 10.48 -22.75 2.82
C ALA A 26 11.34 -22.54 4.09
N SER A 27 12.18 -21.51 4.04
CA SER A 27 13.28 -21.29 4.97
C SER A 27 12.86 -20.23 5.97
N ALA A 28 12.60 -20.66 7.21
CA ALA A 28 13.04 -20.01 8.45
C ALA A 28 12.90 -18.47 8.58
N ALA A 29 11.97 -17.82 7.88
CA ALA A 29 11.73 -16.38 7.97
C ALA A 29 10.89 -16.02 9.20
N THR A 30 11.17 -16.62 10.36
CA THR A 30 10.46 -16.34 11.62
C THR A 30 10.80 -14.97 12.21
N THR A 31 11.63 -14.18 11.53
CA THR A 31 12.02 -12.80 11.91
C THR A 31 12.21 -11.89 10.68
N ALA A 32 11.43 -12.07 9.61
CA ALA A 32 11.57 -11.22 8.43
C ALA A 32 11.05 -9.80 8.73
N GLU A 33 11.92 -8.81 8.61
CA GLU A 33 11.58 -7.40 8.87
C GLU A 33 11.42 -6.59 7.58
N THR A 34 12.06 -7.02 6.49
CA THR A 34 12.07 -6.30 5.21
C THR A 34 11.67 -7.18 4.02
N PRO A 35 11.17 -6.60 2.92
CA PRO A 35 10.88 -7.33 1.68
C PRO A 35 12.08 -8.11 1.11
N TRP A 36 13.30 -7.73 1.49
CA TRP A 36 14.54 -8.35 1.02
C TRP A 36 14.95 -9.61 1.80
N SER A 37 14.17 -10.00 2.81
CA SER A 37 14.45 -11.12 3.71
C SER A 37 14.13 -12.50 3.11
N PHE A 38 13.74 -12.57 1.84
CA PHE A 38 13.26 -13.79 1.18
C PHE A 38 14.14 -14.17 -0.03
N PRO A 39 15.28 -14.86 0.19
CA PRO A 39 16.19 -15.23 -0.88
C PRO A 39 15.50 -16.03 -1.99
N GLY A 40 15.75 -15.66 -3.24
CA GLY A 40 15.17 -16.32 -4.41
C GLY A 40 13.72 -15.94 -4.74
N ARG A 41 13.11 -15.04 -3.95
CA ARG A 41 11.81 -14.41 -4.23
C ARG A 41 11.99 -12.90 -4.38
N GLY A 42 11.01 -12.26 -5.00
CA GLY A 42 11.00 -10.82 -5.25
C GLY A 42 11.85 -10.42 -6.46
N ALA A 43 11.79 -9.13 -6.78
CA ALA A 43 12.60 -8.54 -7.83
C ALA A 43 14.07 -8.46 -7.42
N THR A 44 14.95 -8.85 -8.34
CA THR A 44 16.37 -8.52 -8.28
C THR A 44 16.55 -7.09 -8.76
N VAL A 45 16.81 -6.18 -7.81
CA VAL A 45 16.97 -4.75 -8.06
C VAL A 45 18.45 -4.32 -8.10
N PRO A 46 18.79 -3.24 -8.83
CA PRO A 46 20.18 -2.74 -8.91
C PRO A 46 20.60 -1.88 -7.71
N PHE A 47 19.68 -1.60 -6.78
CA PHE A 47 19.93 -0.78 -5.60
C PHE A 47 20.04 -1.63 -4.33
N THR A 48 20.50 -1.01 -3.24
CA THR A 48 20.39 -1.55 -1.89
C THR A 48 19.63 -0.54 -1.03
N GLU A 49 18.53 -1.00 -0.45
CA GLU A 49 17.65 -0.22 0.41
C GLU A 49 18.18 -0.14 1.84
N VAL A 50 17.93 0.99 2.49
CA VAL A 50 18.17 1.19 3.93
C VAL A 50 16.99 1.95 4.53
N GLU A 51 16.29 1.31 5.46
CA GLU A 51 15.21 1.90 6.25
C GLU A 51 15.73 3.02 7.18
N ALA A 52 15.03 4.15 7.24
CA ALA A 52 15.47 5.34 7.96
C ALA A 52 15.46 5.14 9.48
N GLU A 53 14.49 4.41 10.01
CA GLU A 53 14.37 4.10 11.44
C GLU A 53 15.49 3.19 11.96
N ASN A 54 16.22 2.55 11.05
CA ASN A 54 17.42 1.75 11.35
C ASN A 54 18.72 2.53 11.15
N ALA A 55 18.65 3.76 10.64
CA ALA A 55 19.79 4.64 10.43
C ALA A 55 20.04 5.57 11.63
N ALA A 56 21.22 6.20 11.67
CA ALA A 56 21.54 7.13 12.74
C ALA A 56 20.72 8.42 12.59
N THR A 57 20.00 8.84 13.62
CA THR A 57 19.14 10.03 13.56
C THR A 57 19.15 10.82 14.87
N ASN A 58 18.90 12.12 14.77
CA ASN A 58 18.52 13.00 15.88
C ASN A 58 17.10 13.57 15.73
N GLY A 59 16.35 13.07 14.73
CA GLY A 59 14.92 13.26 14.55
C GLY A 59 14.13 12.29 15.41
N THR A 60 12.87 12.11 15.06
CA THR A 60 11.93 11.28 15.81
C THR A 60 11.55 10.07 14.98
N VAL A 61 11.85 8.87 15.48
CA VAL A 61 11.30 7.64 14.90
C VAL A 61 9.80 7.57 15.19
N ILE A 62 8.98 7.37 14.16
CA ILE A 62 7.53 7.19 14.25
C ILE A 62 7.15 5.74 13.93
N GLY A 63 5.96 5.32 14.38
CA GLY A 63 5.49 3.95 14.22
C GLY A 63 6.14 2.93 15.18
N SER A 64 5.88 1.63 15.02
CA SER A 64 5.06 1.06 13.94
C SER A 64 3.56 1.35 14.12
N ASP A 65 2.85 1.64 13.04
CA ASP A 65 1.39 1.82 13.05
C ASP A 65 0.79 1.26 11.74
N ARG A 66 -0.36 0.59 11.79
CA ARG A 66 -1.04 0.01 10.61
C ARG A 66 -2.39 0.65 10.32
N VAL A 67 -2.80 1.63 11.12
CA VAL A 67 -4.09 2.29 10.98
C VAL A 67 -4.09 3.13 9.70
N TYR A 68 -5.02 2.83 8.79
CA TYR A 68 -5.25 3.64 7.60
C TYR A 68 -5.48 5.11 8.00
N THR A 69 -4.98 6.05 7.19
CA THR A 69 -4.92 7.51 7.45
C THR A 69 -3.88 7.99 8.48
N HIS A 70 -3.10 7.09 9.08
CA HIS A 70 -1.94 7.47 9.87
C HIS A 70 -0.66 7.44 9.02
N LEU A 71 0.19 8.47 9.17
CA LEU A 71 1.42 8.59 8.40
C LEU A 71 2.35 7.35 8.46
N PRO A 72 2.58 6.68 9.62
CA PRO A 72 3.43 5.49 9.64
C PRO A 72 2.81 4.28 8.94
N SER A 73 1.49 4.23 8.74
CA SER A 73 0.89 3.05 8.08
C SER A 73 1.25 2.93 6.62
N GLU A 74 1.59 4.02 5.94
CA GLU A 74 2.08 3.97 4.56
C GLU A 74 3.61 3.91 4.46
N ALA A 75 4.34 3.91 5.58
CA ALA A 75 5.79 3.75 5.59
C ALA A 75 6.21 2.30 5.32
N SER A 76 7.36 2.08 4.69
CA SER A 76 7.96 0.73 4.65
C SER A 76 8.25 0.28 6.08
N GLY A 77 8.01 -1.00 6.38
CA GLY A 77 8.15 -1.48 7.77
C GLY A 77 7.18 -0.83 8.77
N ARG A 78 6.26 0.01 8.30
CA ARG A 78 5.31 0.81 9.08
C ARG A 78 5.96 1.86 9.99
N ARG A 79 7.22 2.20 9.74
CA ARG A 79 8.04 3.09 10.57
C ARG A 79 8.82 4.05 9.69
N ALA A 80 9.11 5.22 10.22
CA ALA A 80 9.88 6.23 9.50
C ALA A 80 10.54 7.18 10.51
N VAL A 81 11.24 8.20 10.02
CA VAL A 81 11.85 9.24 10.87
C VAL A 81 11.38 10.63 10.47
N THR A 82 10.68 11.32 11.39
CA THR A 82 10.27 12.71 11.22
C THR A 82 11.35 13.68 11.71
N LEU A 83 11.70 14.62 10.85
CA LEU A 83 12.67 15.69 11.05
C LEU A 83 11.93 17.02 11.18
N SER A 84 11.86 17.56 12.39
CA SER A 84 11.19 18.84 12.68
C SER A 84 12.14 19.86 13.31
N GLY A 85 12.21 21.04 12.71
CA GLY A 85 13.17 22.08 13.07
C GLY A 85 14.50 21.93 12.31
N SER A 86 15.37 22.93 12.44
CA SER A 86 16.63 22.99 11.68
C SER A 86 17.71 22.04 12.24
N GLY A 87 18.52 21.46 11.36
CA GLY A 87 19.64 20.57 11.73
C GLY A 87 19.24 19.16 12.17
N LYS A 88 17.98 18.78 11.96
CA LYS A 88 17.50 17.40 12.15
C LYS A 88 17.91 16.55 10.98
N TYR A 89 18.28 15.29 11.21
CA TYR A 89 18.78 14.43 10.14
C TYR A 89 18.46 12.95 10.31
N VAL A 90 18.51 12.24 9.17
CA VAL A 90 18.78 10.80 9.08
C VAL A 90 20.10 10.62 8.35
N GLU A 91 21.01 9.82 8.90
CA GLU A 91 22.34 9.52 8.34
C GLU A 91 22.48 8.02 8.07
N PHE A 92 22.38 7.70 6.78
CA PHE A 92 22.57 6.37 6.24
C PHE A 92 24.07 6.06 6.14
N THR A 93 24.41 4.78 6.32
CA THR A 93 25.75 4.26 6.03
C THR A 93 25.65 3.39 4.81
N LEU A 94 26.39 3.74 3.74
CA LEU A 94 26.30 2.99 2.49
C LEU A 94 26.72 1.53 2.69
N PRO A 95 25.83 0.55 2.42
CA PRO A 95 26.17 -0.86 2.56
C PRO A 95 27.09 -1.35 1.43
N LYS A 96 26.99 -0.71 0.26
CA LYS A 96 27.80 -0.97 -0.94
C LYS A 96 28.20 0.36 -1.59
N ALA A 97 29.13 0.32 -2.54
CA ALA A 97 29.43 1.50 -3.34
C ALA A 97 28.19 1.94 -4.13
N ALA A 98 27.94 3.25 -4.20
CA ALA A 98 26.80 3.83 -4.90
C ALA A 98 27.15 5.22 -5.45
N ASN A 99 26.56 5.59 -6.59
CA ASN A 99 26.73 6.90 -7.21
C ASN A 99 25.40 7.66 -7.38
N ALA A 100 24.29 7.05 -6.98
CA ALA A 100 22.96 7.66 -6.93
C ALA A 100 22.16 7.14 -5.74
N MET A 101 21.07 7.86 -5.43
CA MET A 101 20.06 7.42 -4.47
C MET A 101 18.65 7.81 -4.89
N SER A 102 17.66 6.99 -4.53
CA SER A 102 16.26 7.40 -4.33
C SER A 102 16.03 7.58 -2.83
N VAL A 103 15.20 8.54 -2.44
CA VAL A 103 14.73 8.67 -1.04
C VAL A 103 13.22 8.72 -1.06
N ARG A 104 12.59 7.88 -0.24
CA ARG A 104 11.16 7.92 0.03
C ARG A 104 10.89 8.80 1.23
N TYR A 105 9.99 9.74 1.07
CA TYR A 105 9.75 10.79 2.06
C TYR A 105 8.30 11.23 2.05
N SER A 106 7.89 11.94 3.10
CA SER A 106 6.64 12.68 3.15
C SER A 106 6.93 14.09 3.68
N VAL A 107 6.30 15.08 3.04
CA VAL A 107 6.24 16.46 3.52
C VAL A 107 4.76 16.85 3.63
N PRO A 108 4.36 17.71 4.58
CA PRO A 108 2.98 18.16 4.70
C PRO A 108 2.42 18.72 3.39
N ASP A 109 1.12 18.59 3.20
CA ASP A 109 0.43 19.26 2.11
C ASP A 109 0.23 20.77 2.37
N GLY A 110 -0.06 21.51 1.31
CA GLY A 110 -0.54 22.88 1.40
C GLY A 110 -2.01 22.94 1.81
N ALA A 111 -2.41 24.06 2.42
CA ALA A 111 -3.80 24.24 2.90
C ALA A 111 -4.88 24.14 1.81
N ASN A 112 -4.50 24.24 0.54
CA ASN A 112 -5.37 24.14 -0.63
C ASN A 112 -5.17 22.85 -1.44
N GLY A 113 -4.40 21.88 -0.96
CA GLY A 113 -4.16 20.62 -1.67
C GLY A 113 -3.23 20.70 -2.87
N ALA A 114 -2.53 21.83 -3.05
CA ALA A 114 -1.60 22.02 -4.17
C ALA A 114 -0.17 21.54 -3.88
N GLY A 115 0.06 20.93 -2.72
CA GLY A 115 1.38 20.59 -2.22
C GLY A 115 2.22 21.81 -1.80
N ILE A 116 3.35 21.51 -1.19
CA ILE A 116 4.44 22.46 -0.94
C ILE A 116 5.75 21.89 -1.48
N THR A 117 6.78 22.73 -1.51
CA THR A 117 8.16 22.30 -1.78
C THR A 117 9.04 22.80 -0.64
N THR A 118 9.91 21.94 -0.13
CA THR A 118 10.84 22.28 0.94
C THR A 118 12.25 21.76 0.63
N PRO A 119 13.31 22.57 0.82
CA PRO A 119 14.67 22.12 0.61
C PRO A 119 15.15 21.28 1.81
N VAL A 120 16.04 20.32 1.56
CA VAL A 120 16.86 19.65 2.57
C VAL A 120 18.31 19.60 2.08
N ASP A 121 19.26 19.56 3.00
CA ASP A 121 20.67 19.36 2.68
C ASP A 121 20.93 17.87 2.43
N LEU A 122 21.54 17.54 1.29
CA LEU A 122 22.20 16.26 1.08
C LEU A 122 23.67 16.39 1.49
N VAL A 123 24.07 15.65 2.51
CA VAL A 123 25.39 15.74 3.14
C VAL A 123 26.14 14.42 2.99
N VAL A 124 27.41 14.47 2.58
CA VAL A 124 28.29 13.30 2.43
C VAL A 124 29.50 13.47 3.35
N ASN A 125 29.72 12.52 4.26
CA ASN A 125 30.79 12.54 5.27
C ASN A 125 30.88 13.90 6.01
N GLY A 126 29.73 14.43 6.43
CA GLY A 126 29.61 15.70 7.15
C GLY A 126 29.76 16.96 6.30
N THR A 127 30.04 16.85 4.99
CA THR A 127 30.12 17.99 4.08
C THR A 127 28.87 18.06 3.20
N LYS A 128 28.21 19.22 3.15
CA LYS A 128 27.06 19.43 2.26
C LYS A 128 27.50 19.25 0.80
N LEU A 129 26.85 18.33 0.11
CA LEU A 129 27.05 18.07 -1.31
C LEU A 129 26.20 19.02 -2.16
N LYS A 130 24.89 19.09 -1.88
CA LYS A 130 23.91 19.93 -2.58
C LYS A 130 22.59 20.01 -1.82
N ASP A 131 21.70 20.89 -2.27
CA ASP A 131 20.29 20.88 -1.87
C ASP A 131 19.53 19.77 -2.61
N LEU A 132 18.58 19.16 -1.91
CA LEU A 132 17.56 18.30 -2.47
C LEU A 132 16.19 18.95 -2.23
N SER A 133 15.35 18.95 -3.26
CA SER A 133 14.01 19.54 -3.20
C SER A 133 12.98 18.43 -2.98
N LEU A 134 12.27 18.49 -1.86
CA LEU A 134 11.20 17.55 -1.50
C LEU A 134 9.84 18.23 -1.70
N THR A 135 8.84 17.53 -2.24
CA THR A 135 7.52 18.10 -2.51
C THR A 135 6.37 17.16 -2.15
N SER A 136 5.22 17.72 -1.79
CA SER A 136 3.96 16.99 -1.61
C SER A 136 3.05 17.07 -2.83
N LYS A 137 3.51 17.63 -3.95
CA LYS A 137 2.70 17.84 -5.16
C LYS A 137 2.04 16.56 -5.69
N TYR A 138 2.73 15.42 -5.58
CA TYR A 138 2.29 14.12 -6.10
C TYR A 138 1.76 13.18 -5.00
N SER A 139 1.64 13.69 -3.78
CA SER A 139 1.15 12.97 -2.60
C SER A 139 -0.10 13.64 -2.06
N TRP A 140 -0.64 13.10 -0.97
CA TRP A 140 -1.79 13.60 -0.22
C TRP A 140 -3.09 13.57 -1.03
N TYR A 141 -3.81 12.47 -0.83
CA TYR A 141 -5.20 12.32 -1.20
C TYR A 141 -6.09 12.33 0.04
N TYR A 142 -7.37 12.64 -0.18
CA TYR A 142 -8.34 12.89 0.87
C TYR A 142 -9.70 12.28 0.52
N GLY A 143 -10.53 12.11 1.55
CA GLY A 143 -11.90 11.62 1.42
C GLY A 143 -12.02 10.14 1.10
N GLY A 144 -13.24 9.73 0.72
CA GLY A 144 -13.53 8.38 0.22
C GLY A 144 -13.37 8.29 -1.29
N TYR A 145 -13.37 7.07 -1.84
CA TYR A 145 -13.27 6.85 -3.29
C TYR A 145 -14.47 7.44 -4.06
N PRO A 146 -14.27 8.12 -5.21
CA PRO A 146 -12.98 8.48 -5.81
C PRO A 146 -12.28 9.56 -5.00
N PHE A 147 -10.98 9.38 -4.74
CA PHE A 147 -10.21 10.26 -3.89
C PHE A 147 -10.08 11.67 -4.46
N SER A 148 -9.99 12.66 -3.57
CA SER A 148 -9.78 14.06 -3.91
C SER A 148 -8.38 14.52 -3.49
N ASN A 149 -7.97 15.68 -4.00
CA ASN A 149 -6.81 16.42 -3.49
C ASN A 149 -7.26 17.60 -2.60
N ASN A 150 -8.45 17.53 -1.97
CA ASN A 150 -8.97 18.61 -1.13
C ASN A 150 -8.80 18.27 0.35
N PRO A 151 -7.90 18.95 1.10
CA PRO A 151 -7.69 18.66 2.51
C PRO A 151 -8.93 18.75 3.40
N GLY A 152 -9.92 19.56 2.99
CA GLY A 152 -11.19 19.69 3.69
C GLY A 152 -12.05 18.42 3.72
N ASP A 153 -11.75 17.43 2.88
CA ASP A 153 -12.51 16.17 2.81
C ASP A 153 -12.08 15.16 3.89
N GLY A 154 -11.03 15.46 4.67
CA GLY A 154 -10.51 14.59 5.73
C GLY A 154 -9.87 13.31 5.20
N ASN A 155 -9.65 12.33 6.08
CA ASN A 155 -9.07 11.01 5.74
C ASN A 155 -7.84 11.08 4.82
N PRO A 156 -6.75 11.76 5.24
CA PRO A 156 -5.59 11.91 4.39
C PRO A 156 -4.90 10.55 4.17
N HIS A 157 -4.35 10.33 2.99
CA HIS A 157 -3.64 9.12 2.58
C HIS A 157 -2.75 9.40 1.37
N HIS A 158 -2.03 8.40 0.86
CA HIS A 158 -1.02 8.53 -0.20
C HIS A 158 0.05 9.57 0.18
N PHE A 159 0.58 9.46 1.40
CA PHE A 159 1.38 10.48 2.07
C PHE A 159 2.80 10.65 1.51
N TYR A 160 3.35 9.58 0.96
CA TYR A 160 4.75 9.51 0.58
C TYR A 160 4.94 9.75 -0.92
N ASP A 161 6.15 10.17 -1.25
CA ASP A 161 6.68 10.34 -2.60
C ASP A 161 8.14 9.87 -2.62
N GLU A 162 8.68 9.64 -3.81
CA GLU A 162 10.09 9.39 -4.01
C GLU A 162 10.78 10.45 -4.88
N THR A 163 11.97 10.87 -4.46
CA THR A 163 12.85 11.69 -5.30
C THR A 163 14.21 11.05 -5.45
N ARG A 164 14.78 11.16 -6.66
CA ARG A 164 16.04 10.52 -7.03
C ARG A 164 17.12 11.51 -7.42
N THR A 165 18.37 11.20 -7.08
CA THR A 165 19.50 12.09 -7.33
C THR A 165 20.84 11.35 -7.49
N MET A 166 21.72 11.85 -8.37
CA MET A 166 23.09 11.35 -8.50
C MET A 166 24.08 12.15 -7.65
N PHE A 167 25.06 11.48 -7.03
CA PHE A 167 26.09 12.13 -6.21
C PHE A 167 27.17 12.85 -7.03
N GLY A 168 27.26 12.61 -8.34
CA GLY A 168 28.32 13.14 -9.22
C GLY A 168 29.67 12.43 -9.09
N SER A 169 29.77 11.47 -8.18
CA SER A 169 30.91 10.55 -8.01
C SER A 169 30.42 9.22 -7.43
N THR A 170 31.24 8.18 -7.51
CA THR A 170 30.94 6.90 -6.83
C THR A 170 31.45 6.96 -5.40
N LEU A 171 30.54 6.92 -4.45
CA LEU A 171 30.82 6.84 -3.02
C LEU A 171 31.12 5.39 -2.63
N ALA A 172 32.11 5.17 -1.76
CA ALA A 172 32.47 3.83 -1.30
C ALA A 172 31.49 3.33 -0.21
N ALA A 173 31.41 2.02 -0.03
CA ALA A 173 30.75 1.43 1.14
C ALA A 173 31.32 2.03 2.45
N GLY A 174 30.47 2.21 3.45
CA GLY A 174 30.80 2.88 4.71
C GLY A 174 30.71 4.41 4.69
N THR A 175 30.56 5.03 3.51
CA THR A 175 30.32 6.48 3.40
C THR A 175 29.03 6.86 4.13
N LYS A 176 29.05 7.98 4.84
CA LYS A 176 27.87 8.54 5.51
C LYS A 176 27.13 9.46 4.56
N VAL A 177 25.88 9.12 4.25
CA VAL A 177 24.99 9.93 3.42
C VAL A 177 23.83 10.37 4.28
N ARG A 178 23.64 11.68 4.42
CA ARG A 178 22.69 12.27 5.36
C ARG A 178 21.70 13.18 4.64
N ILE A 179 20.43 12.98 4.95
CA ILE A 179 19.34 13.91 4.65
C ILE A 179 19.14 14.77 5.89
N GLN A 180 19.31 16.09 5.76
CA GLN A 180 19.29 17.01 6.89
C GLN A 180 18.40 18.22 6.61
N THR A 181 17.56 18.60 7.56
CA THR A 181 16.78 19.83 7.47
C THR A 181 17.73 21.04 7.47
N SER A 182 17.65 21.82 6.39
CA SER A 182 18.46 23.01 6.17
C SER A 182 17.95 24.19 7.02
N GLY A 183 18.62 25.34 6.93
CA GLY A 183 18.09 26.59 7.53
C GLY A 183 16.80 27.10 6.88
N GLY A 184 16.50 26.66 5.65
CA GLY A 184 15.29 27.02 4.90
C GLY A 184 14.15 26.01 5.02
N THR A 185 14.35 24.89 5.73
CA THR A 185 13.33 23.86 5.92
C THR A 185 12.37 24.29 7.03
N THR A 186 11.17 24.71 6.64
CA THR A 186 10.13 25.18 7.58
C THR A 186 9.08 24.13 7.91
N ALA A 187 8.84 23.19 6.99
CA ALA A 187 7.93 22.08 7.18
C ALA A 187 8.66 20.87 7.80
N ALA A 188 7.91 20.01 8.50
CA ALA A 188 8.44 18.72 8.91
C ALA A 188 8.74 17.85 7.67
N VAL A 189 9.79 17.05 7.74
CA VAL A 189 10.14 16.09 6.69
C VAL A 189 10.17 14.71 7.33
N THR A 190 9.35 13.78 6.87
CA THR A 190 9.43 12.38 7.28
C THR A 190 10.21 11.61 6.23
N VAL A 191 11.30 10.96 6.62
CA VAL A 191 12.10 10.10 5.75
C VAL A 191 11.77 8.66 6.10
N ASP A 192 11.35 7.89 5.09
CA ASP A 192 10.99 6.48 5.21
C ASP A 192 12.22 5.59 4.97
N LEU A 193 12.80 5.69 3.79
CA LEU A 193 13.96 4.88 3.37
C LEU A 193 14.81 5.58 2.32
N ALA A 194 15.97 5.00 2.04
CA ALA A 194 16.79 5.37 0.90
C ALA A 194 17.32 4.15 0.14
N ASP A 195 17.19 4.19 -1.18
CA ASP A 195 17.69 3.20 -2.12
C ASP A 195 18.98 3.69 -2.76
N PHE A 196 20.10 2.98 -2.55
CA PHE A 196 21.42 3.36 -3.06
C PHE A 196 21.84 2.49 -4.24
N GLU A 197 22.14 3.11 -5.38
CA GLU A 197 22.45 2.42 -6.64
C GLU A 197 23.83 2.79 -7.18
N ALA A 198 24.53 1.79 -7.73
CA ALA A 198 25.70 2.01 -8.58
C ALA A 198 25.26 2.06 -10.05
N VAL A 199 24.76 3.22 -10.47
CA VAL A 199 24.23 3.45 -11.81
C VAL A 199 25.37 3.31 -12.83
N PRO A 200 25.22 2.48 -13.88
CA PRO A 200 26.23 2.35 -14.94
C PRO A 200 26.36 3.64 -15.74
N ALA A 201 27.47 3.80 -16.48
CA ALA A 201 27.62 4.91 -17.42
C ALA A 201 26.47 4.90 -18.46
N PRO A 202 26.08 6.08 -18.99
CA PRO A 202 24.99 6.15 -19.96
C PRO A 202 25.28 5.31 -21.19
N ILE A 203 24.26 4.57 -21.66
CA ILE A 203 24.35 3.73 -22.85
C ILE A 203 24.52 4.64 -24.06
N ALA A 204 25.60 4.43 -24.82
CA ALA A 204 25.88 5.21 -26.03
C ALA A 204 24.88 4.88 -27.15
N GLN A 205 24.62 5.86 -28.03
CA GLN A 205 23.79 5.67 -29.21
C GLN A 205 24.27 4.44 -30.03
N PRO A 206 23.42 3.43 -30.26
CA PRO A 206 23.80 2.27 -31.07
C PRO A 206 24.14 2.68 -32.51
N ALA A 207 25.16 2.08 -33.09
CA ALA A 207 25.55 2.35 -34.48
C ALA A 207 24.37 2.08 -35.44
N GLY A 208 24.08 3.04 -36.32
CA GLY A 208 22.99 2.93 -37.30
C GLY A 208 21.58 3.19 -36.75
N SER A 209 21.43 3.49 -35.45
CA SER A 209 20.16 3.91 -34.86
C SER A 209 19.77 5.34 -35.25
N LEU A 210 18.50 5.67 -35.10
CA LEU A 210 17.93 7.00 -35.34
C LEU A 210 17.76 7.73 -34.01
N SER A 211 18.36 8.90 -33.84
CA SER A 211 18.15 9.69 -32.61
C SER A 211 16.89 10.55 -32.74
N VAL A 212 16.07 10.61 -31.69
CA VAL A 212 14.90 11.51 -31.63
C VAL A 212 15.26 12.99 -31.86
N ASP A 213 16.48 13.40 -31.50
CA ASP A 213 16.97 14.77 -31.73
C ASP A 213 17.11 15.08 -33.22
N SER A 214 17.42 14.08 -34.06
CA SER A 214 17.51 14.25 -35.51
C SER A 214 16.14 14.52 -36.15
N PHE A 215 15.06 14.28 -35.42
CA PHE A 215 13.68 14.58 -35.80
C PHE A 215 13.14 15.85 -35.12
N GLY A 216 13.99 16.59 -34.39
CA GLY A 216 13.63 17.87 -33.78
C GLY A 216 13.12 17.78 -32.34
N ALA A 217 13.31 16.64 -31.65
CA ALA A 217 12.96 16.53 -30.23
C ALA A 217 13.77 17.55 -29.40
N ALA A 218 13.07 18.29 -28.54
CA ALA A 218 13.65 19.38 -27.78
C ALA A 218 14.17 18.87 -26.43
N ARG A 219 15.48 18.59 -26.37
CA ARG A 219 16.15 18.12 -25.17
C ARG A 219 16.22 19.20 -24.08
N ASN A 220 15.94 18.83 -22.83
CA ASN A 220 15.96 19.67 -21.62
C ASN A 220 15.10 20.94 -21.78
N SER A 221 13.96 20.81 -22.46
CA SER A 221 13.04 21.89 -22.74
C SER A 221 11.62 21.49 -22.39
N SER A 222 10.78 22.45 -21.98
CA SER A 222 9.33 22.28 -21.84
C SER A 222 8.58 22.32 -23.18
N THR A 223 9.30 22.35 -24.31
CA THR A 223 8.70 22.28 -25.65
C THR A 223 8.23 20.87 -25.94
N ASP A 224 6.97 20.74 -26.35
CA ASP A 224 6.38 19.46 -26.74
C ASP A 224 7.16 18.80 -27.88
N SER A 225 7.66 17.59 -27.61
CA SER A 225 8.44 16.76 -28.51
C SER A 225 7.64 15.57 -29.06
N THR A 226 6.33 15.47 -28.77
CA THR A 226 5.48 14.33 -29.16
C THR A 226 5.56 14.04 -30.66
N ALA A 227 5.41 15.07 -31.50
CA ALA A 227 5.47 14.91 -32.96
C ALA A 227 6.86 14.46 -33.47
N ALA A 228 7.94 14.96 -32.85
CA ALA A 228 9.30 14.56 -33.21
C ALA A 228 9.58 13.10 -32.82
N PHE A 229 9.12 12.69 -31.64
CA PHE A 229 9.18 11.29 -31.22
C PHE A 229 8.36 10.40 -32.15
N GLN A 230 7.12 10.79 -32.49
CA GLN A 230 6.29 10.03 -33.43
C GLN A 230 6.99 9.85 -34.78
N ALA A 231 7.55 10.93 -35.34
CA ALA A 231 8.28 10.85 -36.61
C ALA A 231 9.52 9.94 -36.52
N ALA A 232 10.22 9.94 -35.38
CA ALA A 232 11.37 9.07 -35.15
C ALA A 232 10.96 7.59 -35.08
N VAL A 233 9.90 7.24 -34.34
CA VAL A 233 9.42 5.85 -34.24
C VAL A 233 8.85 5.33 -35.55
N ASP A 234 8.14 6.16 -36.31
CA ASP A 234 7.66 5.83 -37.65
C ASP A 234 8.82 5.54 -38.61
N ALA A 235 9.86 6.38 -38.58
CA ALA A 235 11.07 6.18 -39.37
C ALA A 235 11.87 4.95 -38.92
N GLY A 236 11.94 4.69 -37.61
CA GLY A 236 12.57 3.51 -37.02
C GLY A 236 11.91 2.23 -37.53
N ARG A 237 10.58 2.14 -37.44
CA ARG A 237 9.80 1.06 -38.02
C ARG A 237 10.07 0.91 -39.53
N ALA A 238 9.90 1.99 -40.30
CA ALA A 238 10.02 1.95 -41.76
C ALA A 238 11.41 1.52 -42.25
N GLN A 239 12.46 1.85 -41.51
CA GLN A 239 13.85 1.52 -41.84
C GLN A 239 14.37 0.28 -41.12
N ASN A 240 13.55 -0.36 -40.27
CA ASN A 240 13.95 -1.44 -39.37
C ASN A 240 15.19 -1.06 -38.53
N LYS A 241 15.13 0.10 -37.87
CA LYS A 241 16.20 0.65 -37.04
C LYS A 241 15.70 0.95 -35.63
N VAL A 242 16.61 0.79 -34.67
CA VAL A 242 16.41 1.27 -33.30
C VAL A 242 16.23 2.79 -33.32
N VAL A 243 15.28 3.29 -32.54
CA VAL A 243 15.16 4.70 -32.18
C VAL A 243 15.82 4.90 -30.83
N TYR A 244 16.77 5.82 -30.77
CA TYR A 244 17.56 6.11 -29.59
C TYR A 244 17.10 7.43 -28.96
N ILE A 245 16.87 7.40 -27.65
CA ILE A 245 16.61 8.57 -26.81
C ILE A 245 17.93 8.91 -26.12
N PRO A 246 18.61 10.01 -26.49
CA PRO A 246 19.81 10.44 -25.79
C PRO A 246 19.56 10.79 -24.33
N GLN A 247 20.64 10.97 -23.56
CA GLN A 247 20.56 11.55 -22.22
C GLN A 247 19.94 12.95 -22.28
N GLY A 248 18.93 13.17 -21.45
CA GLY A 248 18.20 14.42 -21.30
C GLY A 248 16.74 14.19 -20.91
N THR A 249 16.04 15.27 -20.62
CA THR A 249 14.60 15.28 -20.37
C THR A 249 13.85 15.78 -21.59
N TYR A 250 12.77 15.11 -21.98
CA TYR A 250 11.95 15.44 -23.14
C TYR A 250 10.49 15.57 -22.72
N THR A 251 9.88 16.72 -22.99
CA THR A 251 8.47 16.96 -22.71
C THR A 251 7.59 16.40 -23.82
N LEU A 252 6.57 15.61 -23.46
CA LEU A 252 5.53 15.08 -24.34
C LEU A 252 4.15 15.48 -23.80
N TYR A 253 3.28 15.97 -24.68
CA TYR A 253 1.87 16.28 -24.38
C TYR A 253 0.91 15.27 -24.98
N GLY A 254 1.37 14.09 -25.36
CA GLY A 254 0.51 13.02 -25.83
C GLY A 254 1.26 11.71 -25.98
N HIS A 255 0.50 10.68 -26.33
CA HIS A 255 1.05 9.35 -26.54
C HIS A 255 1.90 9.31 -27.81
N VAL A 256 3.04 8.65 -27.72
CA VAL A 256 3.82 8.22 -28.88
C VAL A 256 3.39 6.78 -29.19
N ILE A 257 2.80 6.57 -30.37
CA ILE A 257 2.30 5.27 -30.79
C ILE A 257 3.43 4.47 -31.43
N VAL A 258 3.77 3.32 -30.84
CA VAL A 258 4.86 2.44 -31.27
C VAL A 258 4.31 1.15 -31.89
N ASP A 259 4.94 0.69 -32.98
CA ASP A 259 4.61 -0.56 -33.64
C ASP A 259 5.84 -1.04 -34.43
N GLY A 260 6.31 -2.26 -34.22
CA GLY A 260 7.43 -2.87 -34.96
C GLY A 260 8.75 -2.12 -34.83
N VAL A 261 9.04 -1.58 -33.64
CA VAL A 261 10.19 -0.70 -33.40
C VAL A 261 10.79 -0.93 -32.01
N THR A 262 12.10 -0.81 -31.92
CA THR A 262 12.81 -0.68 -30.64
C THR A 262 13.01 0.80 -30.32
N LEU A 263 12.50 1.24 -29.17
CA LEU A 263 12.78 2.55 -28.58
C LEU A 263 13.68 2.34 -27.35
N ALA A 264 14.92 2.80 -27.43
CA ALA A 264 15.95 2.57 -26.41
C ALA A 264 16.55 3.89 -25.90
N GLY A 265 16.68 4.04 -24.58
CA GLY A 265 17.33 5.22 -23.99
C GLY A 265 18.79 5.01 -23.61
N ALA A 266 19.34 6.01 -22.93
CA ALA A 266 20.69 5.99 -22.37
C ALA A 266 20.76 5.35 -20.97
N GLY A 267 19.64 4.80 -20.47
CA GLY A 267 19.42 4.31 -19.10
C GLY A 267 18.32 5.11 -18.39
N PRO A 268 17.55 4.50 -17.46
CA PRO A 268 16.41 5.14 -16.79
C PRO A 268 16.79 6.35 -15.94
N TRP A 269 18.06 6.46 -15.54
CA TRP A 269 18.58 7.64 -14.85
C TRP A 269 18.98 8.80 -15.77
N TYR A 270 19.04 8.57 -17.09
CA TYR A 270 19.63 9.50 -18.06
C TYR A 270 18.63 10.02 -19.09
N SER A 271 17.76 9.16 -19.62
CA SER A 271 16.76 9.52 -20.63
C SER A 271 15.39 9.57 -19.98
N VAL A 272 14.79 10.76 -19.89
CA VAL A 272 13.53 10.98 -19.17
C VAL A 272 12.49 11.57 -20.10
N LEU A 273 11.34 10.92 -20.19
CA LEU A 273 10.13 11.43 -20.81
C LEU A 273 9.24 12.00 -19.70
N THR A 274 8.67 13.18 -19.91
CA THR A 274 7.83 13.85 -18.91
C THR A 274 6.78 14.73 -19.58
N GLY A 275 5.87 15.30 -18.80
CA GLY A 275 4.97 16.36 -19.25
C GLY A 275 3.49 15.99 -19.27
N ARG A 276 2.68 17.04 -19.24
CA ARG A 276 1.23 17.04 -19.34
C ARG A 276 0.80 18.23 -20.19
N ASP A 277 -0.17 18.04 -21.07
CA ASP A 277 -0.68 19.14 -21.89
C ASP A 277 -1.25 20.24 -20.99
N PRO A 278 -0.80 21.49 -21.11
CA PRO A 278 -1.22 22.58 -20.21
C PRO A 278 -2.69 22.99 -20.40
N ASN A 279 -3.33 22.58 -21.50
CA ASN A 279 -4.71 22.94 -21.82
C ASN A 279 -5.65 21.72 -21.88
N ASN A 280 -5.12 20.50 -21.78
CA ASN A 280 -5.93 19.28 -21.82
C ASN A 280 -5.43 18.25 -20.81
N ARG A 281 -6.11 18.18 -19.66
CA ARG A 281 -5.75 17.30 -18.55
C ARG A 281 -5.62 15.82 -18.92
N SER A 282 -6.35 15.37 -19.96
CA SER A 282 -6.43 13.96 -20.40
C SER A 282 -5.27 13.57 -21.33
N ARG A 283 -4.32 14.48 -21.55
CA ARG A 283 -3.15 14.26 -22.41
C ARG A 283 -1.85 14.45 -21.62
N ALA A 284 -1.01 13.42 -21.61
CA ALA A 284 0.27 13.42 -20.93
C ALA A 284 1.30 12.57 -21.68
N ALA A 285 2.54 12.60 -21.21
CA ALA A 285 3.58 11.72 -21.70
C ALA A 285 3.21 10.24 -21.50
N GLY A 286 3.38 9.44 -22.55
CA GLY A 286 3.18 8.00 -22.51
C GLY A 286 3.63 7.34 -23.80
N ILE A 287 4.04 6.06 -23.72
CA ILE A 287 4.40 5.26 -24.90
C ILE A 287 3.37 4.15 -25.06
N TYR A 288 2.62 4.17 -26.16
CA TYR A 288 1.45 3.32 -26.32
C TYR A 288 1.60 2.41 -27.54
N GLY A 289 1.14 1.16 -27.42
CA GLY A 289 0.77 0.37 -28.57
C GLY A 289 -0.45 0.98 -29.28
N LYS A 290 -0.76 0.49 -30.47
CA LYS A 290 -2.02 0.84 -31.15
C LYS A 290 -3.20 0.39 -30.29
N TYR A 291 -4.21 1.25 -30.18
CA TYR A 291 -5.51 0.83 -29.69
C TYR A 291 -6.10 -0.24 -30.63
N VAL A 292 -6.79 -1.23 -30.08
CA VAL A 292 -7.40 -2.30 -30.90
C VAL A 292 -8.41 -1.74 -31.90
N ALA A 293 -9.18 -0.74 -31.49
CA ALA A 293 -10.13 -0.04 -32.36
C ALA A 293 -9.46 0.64 -33.57
N ASP A 294 -8.17 0.97 -33.46
CA ASP A 294 -7.39 1.67 -34.50
C ASP A 294 -6.47 0.71 -35.28
N GLY A 295 -6.79 -0.58 -35.30
CA GLY A 295 -6.04 -1.61 -36.03
C GLY A 295 -4.82 -2.15 -35.30
N GLY A 296 -4.82 -2.07 -33.96
CA GLY A 296 -3.92 -2.83 -33.10
C GLY A 296 -4.23 -4.34 -33.06
N PRO A 297 -3.47 -5.13 -32.28
CA PRO A 297 -2.34 -4.71 -31.46
C PRO A 297 -1.11 -4.32 -32.29
N SER A 298 -0.30 -3.44 -31.73
CA SER A 298 1.09 -3.27 -32.21
C SER A 298 1.85 -4.59 -32.09
N GLN A 299 2.88 -4.77 -32.93
CA GLN A 299 3.64 -6.01 -32.98
C GLN A 299 5.13 -5.75 -32.78
N ASN A 300 5.87 -6.66 -32.14
CA ASN A 300 7.33 -6.64 -32.10
C ASN A 300 7.93 -5.31 -31.61
N VAL A 301 7.36 -4.75 -30.54
CA VAL A 301 7.84 -3.52 -29.90
C VAL A 301 8.85 -3.88 -28.81
N THR A 302 9.92 -3.10 -28.69
CA THR A 302 10.81 -3.17 -27.53
C THR A 302 11.02 -1.78 -26.97
N LEU A 303 10.63 -1.56 -25.72
CA LEU A 303 10.87 -0.34 -24.96
C LEU A 303 11.92 -0.64 -23.92
N LYS A 304 13.03 0.11 -23.88
CA LYS A 304 14.06 -0.15 -22.87
C LYS A 304 14.95 1.01 -22.48
N ASP A 305 15.49 0.94 -21.28
CA ASP A 305 16.58 1.80 -20.81
C ASP A 305 16.21 3.31 -20.73
N PHE A 306 14.98 3.67 -20.32
CA PHE A 306 14.56 5.07 -20.13
C PHE A 306 13.51 5.22 -19.01
N ALA A 307 13.22 6.46 -18.62
CA ALA A 307 12.20 6.77 -17.63
C ALA A 307 11.01 7.51 -18.25
N ILE A 308 9.83 7.30 -17.67
CA ILE A 308 8.62 8.11 -17.84
C ILE A 308 8.28 8.66 -16.46
N ILE A 309 8.45 9.96 -16.26
CA ILE A 309 8.10 10.65 -15.01
C ILE A 309 7.01 11.65 -15.35
N GLY A 310 5.77 11.30 -15.02
CA GLY A 310 4.58 12.07 -15.34
C GLY A 310 4.40 13.30 -14.45
N GLU A 311 3.26 13.95 -14.66
CA GLU A 311 2.86 15.17 -13.95
C GLU A 311 1.40 15.02 -13.46
N ILE A 312 1.02 13.80 -13.09
CA ILE A 312 -0.33 13.44 -12.67
C ILE A 312 -0.42 13.54 -11.16
N THR A 313 -1.41 14.28 -10.67
CA THR A 313 -1.59 14.63 -9.25
C THR A 313 -2.96 14.20 -8.73
N GLU A 314 -3.66 13.39 -9.51
CA GLU A 314 -5.03 12.98 -9.25
C GLU A 314 -5.33 11.65 -9.94
N ARG A 315 -6.39 10.98 -9.49
CA ARG A 315 -6.95 9.81 -10.17
C ARG A 315 -8.24 10.20 -10.89
N VAL A 316 -8.19 10.19 -12.22
CA VAL A 316 -9.37 10.34 -13.08
C VAL A 316 -9.45 9.14 -14.00
N ASP A 317 -10.35 8.21 -13.71
CA ASP A 317 -10.36 6.88 -14.35
C ASP A 317 -10.49 6.95 -15.88
N ALA A 318 -11.30 7.89 -16.39
CA ALA A 318 -11.54 8.08 -17.82
C ALA A 318 -10.35 8.65 -18.60
N ASP A 319 -9.35 9.23 -17.93
CA ASP A 319 -8.21 9.85 -18.59
C ASP A 319 -7.11 8.80 -18.85
N GLN A 320 -6.70 8.63 -20.10
CA GLN A 320 -5.63 7.72 -20.52
C GLN A 320 -4.25 8.36 -20.34
N VAL A 321 -3.89 8.71 -19.10
CA VAL A 321 -2.62 9.36 -18.75
C VAL A 321 -1.67 8.40 -18.02
N ASN A 322 -1.53 7.20 -18.59
CA ASN A 322 -0.70 6.12 -18.07
C ASN A 322 0.71 6.20 -18.66
N GLY A 323 1.70 5.57 -18.02
CA GLY A 323 3.05 5.50 -18.57
C GLY A 323 3.11 4.70 -19.87
N ILE A 324 2.55 3.49 -19.83
CA ILE A 324 2.41 2.56 -20.97
C ILE A 324 0.93 2.21 -21.17
N GLY A 325 0.50 2.04 -22.42
CA GLY A 325 -0.85 1.54 -22.70
C GLY A 325 -1.09 1.11 -24.14
N GLY A 326 -2.36 0.96 -24.49
CA GLY A 326 -2.78 0.35 -25.77
C GLY A 326 -2.50 -1.16 -25.80
N ALA A 327 -2.49 -1.75 -27.00
CA ALA A 327 -2.29 -3.18 -27.19
C ALA A 327 -0.95 -3.49 -27.88
N MET A 328 -0.16 -4.40 -27.33
CA MET A 328 1.16 -4.78 -27.86
C MET A 328 1.39 -6.28 -27.79
N SER A 329 1.45 -6.95 -28.93
CA SER A 329 1.78 -8.37 -29.05
C SER A 329 3.27 -8.59 -29.34
N ASN A 330 3.82 -9.72 -28.90
CA ASN A 330 5.22 -10.11 -29.13
C ASN A 330 6.20 -9.00 -28.73
N SER A 331 5.94 -8.35 -27.59
CA SER A 331 6.54 -7.07 -27.24
C SER A 331 7.13 -7.09 -25.84
N THR A 332 8.13 -6.24 -25.59
CA THR A 332 8.86 -6.22 -24.31
C THR A 332 9.10 -4.80 -23.82
N VAL A 333 8.87 -4.58 -22.53
CA VAL A 333 9.29 -3.42 -21.75
C VAL A 333 10.38 -3.87 -20.78
N ASP A 334 11.56 -3.27 -20.82
CA ASP A 334 12.75 -3.72 -20.09
C ASP A 334 13.54 -2.56 -19.46
N ASP A 335 13.79 -2.59 -18.16
CA ASP A 335 14.54 -1.53 -17.43
C ASP A 335 13.96 -0.12 -17.62
N LEU A 336 12.63 0.01 -17.46
CA LEU A 336 11.98 1.32 -17.38
C LEU A 336 11.84 1.78 -15.93
N TRP A 337 11.87 3.10 -15.73
CA TRP A 337 11.42 3.75 -14.51
C TRP A 337 10.15 4.53 -14.81
N ILE A 338 9.03 4.20 -14.16
CA ILE A 338 7.72 4.82 -14.40
C ILE A 338 7.23 5.43 -13.08
N GLN A 339 6.91 6.71 -13.08
CA GLN A 339 6.55 7.45 -11.86
C GLN A 339 5.56 8.57 -12.16
N HIS A 340 4.68 8.92 -11.21
CA HIS A 340 3.73 10.04 -11.30
C HIS A 340 2.82 10.02 -12.54
N THR A 341 2.41 8.82 -12.92
CA THR A 341 1.36 8.57 -13.92
C THR A 341 0.10 8.07 -13.22
N LYS A 342 -1.04 8.00 -13.94
CA LYS A 342 -2.24 7.40 -13.33
C LYS A 342 -2.00 5.91 -13.05
N VAL A 343 -1.64 5.18 -14.10
CA VAL A 343 -1.25 3.78 -14.05
C VAL A 343 0.13 3.63 -14.67
N GLY A 344 0.96 2.74 -14.14
CA GLY A 344 2.27 2.46 -14.74
C GLY A 344 2.13 1.86 -16.14
N ALA A 345 1.37 0.76 -16.26
CA ALA A 345 0.98 0.17 -17.54
C ALA A 345 -0.49 -0.31 -17.53
N TRP A 346 -1.34 0.29 -18.35
CA TRP A 346 -2.74 -0.16 -18.56
C TRP A 346 -2.88 -0.77 -19.95
N MET A 347 -2.88 -2.10 -20.02
CA MET A 347 -2.76 -2.83 -21.28
C MET A 347 -4.14 -3.25 -21.77
N ASP A 348 -4.76 -2.44 -22.64
CA ASP A 348 -6.07 -2.70 -23.26
C ASP A 348 -5.92 -3.64 -24.45
N GLY A 349 -6.08 -4.94 -24.23
CA GLY A 349 -6.03 -5.97 -25.27
C GLY A 349 -7.27 -6.02 -26.18
N PRO A 350 -7.44 -7.09 -26.98
CA PRO A 350 -6.62 -8.29 -27.00
C PRO A 350 -5.19 -8.12 -27.49
N MET A 351 -4.27 -8.83 -26.83
CA MET A 351 -2.85 -8.91 -27.16
C MET A 351 -2.24 -10.16 -26.52
N ASP A 352 -1.05 -10.55 -26.98
CA ASP A 352 -0.39 -11.78 -26.53
C ASP A 352 1.14 -11.69 -26.50
N HIS A 353 1.81 -12.54 -25.71
CA HIS A 353 3.27 -12.59 -25.65
C HIS A 353 3.91 -11.23 -25.30
N PHE A 354 3.31 -10.51 -24.36
CA PHE A 354 3.85 -9.25 -23.84
C PHE A 354 4.62 -9.48 -22.54
N THR A 355 5.74 -8.79 -22.38
CA THR A 355 6.55 -8.91 -21.16
C THR A 355 6.96 -7.54 -20.63
N ILE A 356 6.66 -7.27 -19.35
CA ILE A 356 7.31 -6.19 -18.59
C ILE A 356 8.35 -6.83 -17.68
N LYS A 357 9.59 -6.34 -17.72
CA LYS A 357 10.65 -6.83 -16.84
C LYS A 357 11.68 -5.79 -16.41
N ASN A 358 12.40 -6.13 -15.33
CA ASN A 358 13.52 -5.36 -14.79
C ASN A 358 13.18 -3.89 -14.48
N SER A 359 11.90 -3.57 -14.33
CA SER A 359 11.41 -2.20 -14.31
C SER A 359 11.08 -1.76 -12.88
N ARG A 360 10.98 -0.44 -12.69
CA ARG A 360 10.63 0.24 -11.44
C ARG A 360 9.39 1.08 -11.67
N ILE A 361 8.31 0.80 -10.95
CA ILE A 361 7.02 1.52 -11.07
C ILE A 361 6.67 2.08 -9.70
N LEU A 362 6.68 3.40 -9.57
CA LEU A 362 6.62 4.09 -8.28
C LEU A 362 5.53 5.16 -8.32
N ASP A 363 4.91 5.45 -7.17
CA ASP A 363 4.07 6.64 -6.97
C ASP A 363 3.01 6.85 -8.06
N GLN A 364 2.16 5.83 -8.23
CA GLN A 364 1.05 5.84 -9.18
C GLN A 364 -0.23 6.28 -8.49
N THR A 365 -1.10 7.01 -9.18
CA THR A 365 -2.38 7.44 -8.57
C THR A 365 -3.45 6.33 -8.58
N ALA A 366 -3.21 5.26 -9.35
CA ALA A 366 -3.98 4.02 -9.39
C ALA A 366 -2.99 2.83 -9.50
N ASP A 367 -3.28 1.83 -10.36
CA ASP A 367 -2.54 0.57 -10.45
C ASP A 367 -1.07 0.75 -10.88
N GLY A 368 -0.21 -0.20 -10.49
CA GLY A 368 1.12 -0.33 -11.08
C GLY A 368 1.04 -0.88 -12.51
N VAL A 369 0.48 -2.07 -12.67
CA VAL A 369 0.19 -2.69 -13.97
C VAL A 369 -1.20 -3.30 -13.96
N ASN A 370 -1.96 -3.11 -15.02
CA ASN A 370 -3.22 -3.83 -15.26
C ASN A 370 -3.21 -4.50 -16.64
N PHE A 371 -3.31 -5.83 -16.67
CA PHE A 371 -3.63 -6.59 -17.87
C PHE A 371 -5.14 -6.56 -18.09
N HIS A 372 -5.58 -5.66 -18.98
CA HIS A 372 -6.98 -5.36 -19.18
C HIS A 372 -7.49 -5.95 -20.51
N ILE A 373 -8.49 -6.83 -20.42
CA ILE A 373 -9.26 -7.38 -21.54
C ILE A 373 -8.44 -8.19 -22.57
N GLY A 374 -8.52 -9.50 -22.48
CA GLY A 374 -8.05 -10.39 -23.55
C GLY A 374 -6.54 -10.41 -23.71
N VAL A 375 -5.79 -10.17 -22.62
CA VAL A 375 -4.35 -10.35 -22.58
C VAL A 375 -4.05 -11.84 -22.39
N THR A 376 -3.15 -12.41 -23.19
CA THR A 376 -2.78 -13.84 -23.04
C THR A 376 -1.29 -14.06 -23.14
N ASP A 377 -0.81 -15.17 -22.58
CA ASP A 377 0.59 -15.62 -22.70
C ASP A 377 1.60 -14.51 -22.33
N SER A 378 1.22 -13.64 -21.40
CA SER A 378 1.95 -12.41 -21.07
C SER A 378 2.45 -12.44 -19.64
N THR A 379 3.47 -11.64 -19.34
CA THR A 379 4.17 -11.72 -18.05
C THR A 379 4.63 -10.37 -17.53
N VAL A 380 4.46 -10.13 -16.24
CA VAL A 380 5.21 -9.11 -15.49
C VAL A 380 6.20 -9.83 -14.60
N THR A 381 7.49 -9.58 -14.79
CA THR A 381 8.53 -10.26 -14.02
C THR A 381 9.71 -9.41 -13.61
N ASN A 382 10.35 -9.74 -12.49
CA ASN A 382 11.52 -8.98 -12.00
C ASN A 382 11.24 -7.46 -11.94
N THR A 383 10.03 -7.08 -11.54
CA THR A 383 9.59 -5.67 -11.50
C THR A 383 9.39 -5.24 -10.05
N PHE A 384 9.92 -4.06 -9.74
CA PHE A 384 9.79 -3.42 -8.44
C PHE A 384 8.65 -2.39 -8.49
N VAL A 385 7.65 -2.54 -7.62
CA VAL A 385 6.48 -1.66 -7.55
C VAL A 385 6.35 -1.12 -6.13
N ARG A 386 6.17 0.20 -5.98
CA ARG A 386 5.92 0.80 -4.66
C ARG A 386 4.95 1.97 -4.73
N ASN A 387 4.13 2.13 -3.68
CA ASN A 387 3.31 3.34 -3.47
C ASN A 387 2.28 3.57 -4.59
N THR A 388 1.57 2.52 -4.99
CA THR A 388 0.47 2.62 -5.96
C THR A 388 -0.82 3.07 -5.27
N GLY A 389 -1.66 3.84 -5.95
CA GLY A 389 -2.95 4.33 -5.45
C GLY A 389 -4.10 3.33 -5.64
N ASP A 390 -3.82 2.15 -6.16
CA ASP A 390 -4.68 0.96 -6.27
C ASP A 390 -3.77 -0.28 -6.36
N ASP A 391 -4.27 -1.37 -6.95
CA ASP A 391 -3.59 -2.64 -7.11
C ASP A 391 -2.16 -2.51 -7.67
N GLY A 392 -1.19 -3.12 -6.99
CA GLY A 392 0.20 -3.10 -7.47
C GLY A 392 0.33 -3.77 -8.84
N LEU A 393 -0.15 -5.01 -8.96
CA LEU A 393 -0.23 -5.77 -10.21
C LEU A 393 -1.62 -6.44 -10.33
N ALA A 394 -2.37 -6.08 -11.36
CA ALA A 394 -3.72 -6.55 -11.60
C ALA A 394 -3.89 -7.23 -12.97
N SER A 395 -4.79 -8.20 -13.01
CA SER A 395 -5.35 -8.76 -14.23
C SER A 395 -6.86 -8.63 -14.17
N TRP A 396 -7.46 -7.89 -15.11
CA TRP A 396 -8.89 -7.68 -15.19
C TRP A 396 -9.44 -8.00 -16.59
N PRO A 397 -10.00 -9.20 -16.76
CA PRO A 397 -10.68 -9.60 -18.00
C PRO A 397 -12.13 -9.09 -18.03
N GLU A 398 -12.35 -7.77 -18.16
CA GLU A 398 -13.68 -7.15 -18.07
C GLU A 398 -14.75 -7.87 -18.92
N ASN A 399 -14.44 -8.12 -20.20
CA ASN A 399 -15.38 -8.78 -21.13
C ASN A 399 -14.72 -9.79 -22.08
N LYS A 400 -13.40 -9.94 -22.02
CA LYS A 400 -12.64 -10.91 -22.80
C LYS A 400 -11.61 -11.60 -21.89
N PRO A 401 -11.50 -12.93 -21.91
CA PRO A 401 -10.71 -13.65 -20.92
C PRO A 401 -9.21 -13.37 -21.04
N ASN A 402 -8.58 -13.15 -19.89
CA ASN A 402 -7.14 -13.22 -19.74
C ASN A 402 -6.74 -14.68 -19.51
N VAL A 403 -5.70 -15.16 -20.19
CA VAL A 403 -5.38 -16.59 -20.26
C VAL A 403 -3.88 -16.82 -20.27
N ASN A 404 -3.39 -17.73 -19.43
CA ASN A 404 -1.98 -18.14 -19.42
C ASN A 404 -1.00 -16.99 -19.15
N ASP A 405 -1.44 -16.03 -18.32
CA ASP A 405 -0.62 -14.90 -17.88
C ASP A 405 0.11 -15.22 -16.57
N ALA A 406 1.19 -14.49 -16.32
CA ALA A 406 2.01 -14.70 -15.12
C ALA A 406 2.54 -13.40 -14.49
N PHE A 407 2.47 -13.31 -13.17
CA PHE A 407 3.19 -12.32 -12.38
C PHE A 407 4.25 -13.04 -11.54
N THR A 408 5.53 -12.89 -11.90
CA THR A 408 6.60 -13.67 -11.26
C THR A 408 7.83 -12.87 -10.84
N HIS A 409 8.45 -13.20 -9.70
CA HIS A 409 9.67 -12.52 -9.24
C HIS A 409 9.51 -11.01 -9.07
N ASN A 410 8.34 -10.52 -8.67
CA ASN A 410 8.10 -9.09 -8.44
C ASN A 410 8.19 -8.76 -6.96
N THR A 411 8.60 -7.53 -6.65
CA THR A 411 8.50 -6.97 -5.30
C THR A 411 7.50 -5.83 -5.32
N VAL A 412 6.38 -5.95 -4.58
CA VAL A 412 5.31 -4.95 -4.54
C VAL A 412 5.11 -4.46 -3.11
N VAL A 413 5.33 -3.17 -2.85
CA VAL A 413 5.38 -2.60 -1.50
C VAL A 413 4.40 -1.45 -1.35
N ALA A 414 3.62 -1.46 -0.27
CA ALA A 414 2.76 -0.36 0.14
C ALA A 414 1.81 0.18 -0.95
N PRO A 415 1.00 -0.65 -1.63
CA PRO A 415 -0.19 -0.14 -2.30
C PRO A 415 -1.10 0.52 -1.27
N VAL A 416 -1.48 1.76 -1.53
CA VAL A 416 -2.29 2.59 -0.62
C VAL A 416 -3.73 2.07 -0.56
N LEU A 417 -4.27 1.65 -1.71
CA LEU A 417 -5.59 1.06 -1.83
C LEU A 417 -5.47 -0.33 -2.48
N ALA A 418 -6.39 -1.23 -2.12
CA ALA A 418 -6.56 -2.55 -2.73
C ALA A 418 -5.34 -3.46 -2.47
N ASN A 419 -4.89 -4.22 -3.48
CA ASN A 419 -4.02 -5.36 -3.29
C ASN A 419 -2.60 -5.12 -3.75
N ASN A 420 -1.65 -5.90 -3.24
CA ASN A 420 -0.34 -5.95 -3.89
C ASN A 420 -0.44 -6.65 -5.26
N ILE A 421 -1.07 -7.83 -5.31
CA ILE A 421 -1.26 -8.60 -6.55
C ILE A 421 -2.66 -9.21 -6.62
N VAL A 422 -3.32 -9.13 -7.77
CA VAL A 422 -4.66 -9.66 -7.96
C VAL A 422 -4.93 -10.20 -9.37
N THR A 423 -5.78 -11.23 -9.45
CA THR A 423 -6.50 -11.59 -10.69
C THR A 423 -8.00 -11.54 -10.44
N TYR A 424 -8.69 -10.61 -11.12
CA TYR A 424 -10.14 -10.42 -11.07
C TYR A 424 -10.84 -11.25 -12.15
N GLY A 425 -10.59 -12.55 -12.17
CA GLY A 425 -11.06 -13.46 -13.19
C GLY A 425 -9.90 -14.17 -13.89
N GLY A 426 -10.14 -14.60 -15.12
CA GLY A 426 -9.17 -15.20 -16.02
C GLY A 426 -8.96 -16.68 -15.74
N ARG A 427 -8.15 -17.33 -16.57
CA ARG A 427 -7.86 -18.77 -16.42
C ARG A 427 -6.41 -19.08 -16.65
N ASP A 428 -5.95 -20.14 -15.99
CA ASP A 428 -4.60 -20.66 -16.15
C ASP A 428 -3.53 -19.60 -15.78
N PHE A 429 -3.64 -18.99 -14.60
CA PHE A 429 -2.81 -17.84 -14.18
C PHE A 429 -1.73 -18.25 -13.17
N THR A 430 -0.52 -17.67 -13.27
CA THR A 430 0.58 -17.92 -12.32
C THR A 430 0.98 -16.67 -11.55
N ILE A 431 0.93 -16.72 -10.22
CA ILE A 431 1.48 -15.73 -9.30
C ILE A 431 2.59 -16.44 -8.50
N SER A 432 3.85 -16.27 -8.89
CA SER A 432 4.94 -17.01 -8.23
C SER A 432 6.19 -16.20 -7.92
N ASP A 433 6.93 -16.62 -6.89
CA ASP A 433 8.23 -16.03 -6.56
C ASP A 433 8.16 -14.53 -6.22
N ASN A 434 7.00 -14.00 -5.86
CA ASN A 434 6.85 -12.58 -5.54
C ASN A 434 7.13 -12.32 -4.06
N VAL A 435 7.55 -11.10 -3.74
CA VAL A 435 7.46 -10.54 -2.39
C VAL A 435 6.44 -9.42 -2.42
N VAL A 436 5.46 -9.49 -1.55
CA VAL A 436 4.50 -8.42 -1.34
C VAL A 436 4.59 -7.95 0.09
N SER A 437 4.55 -6.64 0.30
CA SER A 437 4.51 -6.11 1.65
C SER A 437 3.66 -4.88 1.82
N ASP A 438 3.29 -4.67 3.07
CA ASP A 438 2.81 -3.40 3.57
C ASP A 438 1.51 -2.87 2.93
N THR A 439 0.55 -3.73 2.57
CA THR A 439 -0.80 -3.33 2.10
C THR A 439 -1.48 -2.35 3.06
N VAL A 440 -2.07 -1.25 2.57
CA VAL A 440 -2.53 -0.16 3.45
C VAL A 440 -4.02 -0.22 3.77
N THR A 441 -4.93 -0.30 2.79
CA THR A 441 -6.38 -0.41 3.09
C THR A 441 -7.16 -1.14 1.99
N ASN A 442 -8.29 -1.75 2.37
CA ASN A 442 -9.27 -2.38 1.46
C ASN A 442 -8.73 -3.48 0.54
N GLY A 443 -7.64 -4.13 0.92
CA GLY A 443 -7.12 -5.26 0.17
C GLY A 443 -6.02 -6.03 0.88
N GLY A 444 -5.58 -7.07 0.19
CA GLY A 444 -4.64 -8.08 0.68
C GLY A 444 -3.29 -8.05 -0.03
N GLY A 445 -2.43 -9.00 0.31
CA GLY A 445 -1.21 -9.25 -0.44
C GLY A 445 -1.52 -9.88 -1.79
N ILE A 446 -2.21 -11.04 -1.80
CA ILE A 446 -2.59 -11.74 -3.02
C ILE A 446 -4.09 -12.02 -3.01
N HIS A 447 -4.75 -11.68 -4.11
CA HIS A 447 -6.20 -11.82 -4.28
C HIS A 447 -6.55 -12.62 -5.54
N VAL A 448 -7.48 -13.58 -5.42
CA VAL A 448 -8.05 -14.32 -6.55
C VAL A 448 -9.57 -14.18 -6.49
N ALA A 449 -10.17 -13.53 -7.49
CA ALA A 449 -11.49 -12.96 -7.32
C ALA A 449 -12.39 -12.98 -8.56
N ASN A 450 -13.68 -13.20 -8.38
CA ASN A 450 -14.75 -12.88 -9.33
C ASN A 450 -15.51 -11.61 -8.88
N ARG A 451 -14.78 -10.51 -8.66
CA ARG A 451 -15.32 -9.33 -7.98
C ARG A 451 -15.91 -8.25 -8.89
N TYR A 452 -15.37 -8.05 -10.10
CA TYR A 452 -15.80 -6.93 -10.95
C TYR A 452 -16.99 -7.24 -11.87
N PRO A 453 -17.88 -6.24 -12.12
CA PRO A 453 -18.93 -6.36 -13.12
C PRO A 453 -18.36 -6.78 -14.48
N GLY A 454 -19.09 -7.66 -15.19
CA GLY A 454 -18.65 -8.22 -16.48
C GLY A 454 -17.82 -9.49 -16.37
N VAL A 455 -17.14 -9.72 -15.24
CA VAL A 455 -16.41 -10.96 -14.95
C VAL A 455 -17.40 -12.08 -14.66
N ASN A 456 -17.60 -12.99 -15.61
CA ASN A 456 -18.51 -14.12 -15.48
C ASN A 456 -18.16 -15.29 -16.43
N SER A 457 -18.62 -16.47 -16.06
CA SER A 457 -18.39 -17.74 -16.74
C SER A 457 -19.04 -17.80 -18.13
N GLY A 458 -20.14 -17.08 -18.35
CA GLY A 458 -20.81 -16.96 -19.65
C GLY A 458 -19.95 -16.27 -20.71
N SER A 459 -19.18 -15.25 -20.30
CA SER A 459 -18.17 -14.58 -21.13
C SER A 459 -16.81 -15.28 -21.12
N GLY A 460 -16.67 -16.35 -20.33
CA GLY A 460 -15.41 -17.06 -20.08
C GLY A 460 -14.39 -16.27 -19.26
N THR A 461 -14.78 -15.13 -18.68
CA THR A 461 -13.88 -14.19 -18.00
C THR A 461 -13.67 -14.48 -16.53
N ALA A 462 -14.49 -15.32 -15.91
CA ALA A 462 -14.34 -15.70 -14.50
C ALA A 462 -13.14 -16.59 -14.23
N VAL A 463 -12.75 -16.63 -12.94
CA VAL A 463 -11.67 -17.48 -12.43
C VAL A 463 -11.97 -18.95 -12.75
N ALA A 464 -11.16 -19.54 -13.62
CA ALA A 464 -11.28 -20.92 -14.06
C ALA A 464 -9.91 -21.58 -14.33
N GLY A 465 -9.91 -22.87 -14.67
CA GLY A 465 -8.68 -23.60 -14.99
C GLY A 465 -7.82 -23.83 -13.75
N THR A 466 -6.50 -23.64 -13.89
CA THR A 466 -5.56 -23.74 -12.76
C THR A 466 -5.00 -22.38 -12.37
N ILE A 467 -5.13 -21.98 -11.11
CA ILE A 467 -4.46 -20.79 -10.58
C ILE A 467 -3.29 -21.26 -9.70
N THR A 468 -2.06 -20.89 -10.09
CA THR A 468 -0.84 -21.25 -9.35
C THR A 468 -0.38 -20.07 -8.51
N VAL A 469 -0.39 -20.22 -7.19
CA VAL A 469 0.10 -19.24 -6.21
C VAL A 469 1.28 -19.86 -5.46
N ALA A 470 2.48 -19.78 -6.02
CA ALA A 470 3.61 -20.59 -5.55
C ALA A 470 4.82 -19.75 -5.12
N ARG A 471 5.48 -20.12 -4.02
CA ARG A 471 6.73 -19.48 -3.56
C ARG A 471 6.60 -17.96 -3.38
N ASN A 472 5.46 -17.46 -2.89
CA ASN A 472 5.31 -16.04 -2.59
C ASN A 472 5.65 -15.76 -1.11
N ALA A 473 6.16 -14.58 -0.82
CA ALA A 473 6.29 -14.06 0.54
C ALA A 473 5.36 -12.86 0.72
N LEU A 474 4.50 -12.90 1.74
CA LEU A 474 3.53 -11.87 2.06
C LEU A 474 3.88 -11.32 3.45
N LEU A 475 4.50 -10.14 3.51
CA LEU A 475 5.01 -9.53 4.74
C LEU A 475 4.15 -8.33 5.16
N ARG A 476 3.49 -8.37 6.31
CA ARG A 476 2.58 -7.27 6.76
C ARG A 476 1.52 -6.92 5.72
N ALA A 477 1.10 -7.94 4.97
CA ALA A 477 0.08 -7.84 3.96
C ALA A 477 -1.32 -8.02 4.57
N GLY A 478 -2.34 -7.54 3.86
CA GLY A 478 -3.69 -7.43 4.41
C GLY A 478 -3.81 -6.23 5.36
N ASN A 479 -4.96 -5.58 5.34
CA ASN A 479 -5.29 -4.53 6.31
C ASN A 479 -6.81 -4.38 6.44
N SER A 480 -7.27 -3.45 7.29
CA SER A 480 -8.68 -3.13 7.43
C SER A 480 -9.29 -2.78 6.06
N ASP A 481 -10.50 -3.27 5.79
CA ASP A 481 -11.36 -2.64 4.81
C ASP A 481 -12.14 -1.51 5.50
N TYR A 482 -11.98 -0.29 4.98
CA TYR A 482 -12.59 0.91 5.53
C TYR A 482 -14.13 0.87 5.49
N ASN A 483 -14.71 0.18 4.52
CA ASN A 483 -16.17 0.11 4.34
C ASN A 483 -16.78 -1.06 5.12
N TRP A 484 -16.07 -2.19 5.21
CA TRP A 484 -16.58 -3.38 5.88
C TRP A 484 -16.36 -3.37 7.40
N HIS A 485 -15.40 -2.57 7.87
CA HIS A 485 -15.03 -2.48 9.28
C HIS A 485 -14.53 -3.81 9.87
N PHE A 486 -13.89 -4.63 9.04
CA PHE A 486 -13.12 -5.81 9.45
C PHE A 486 -11.91 -6.00 8.53
N GLY A 487 -11.04 -6.94 8.89
CA GLY A 487 -9.79 -7.22 8.19
C GLY A 487 -9.95 -7.82 6.80
N VAL A 488 -9.00 -7.50 5.93
CA VAL A 488 -8.75 -8.26 4.70
C VAL A 488 -7.51 -9.12 4.91
N GLY A 489 -7.62 -10.39 4.53
CA GLY A 489 -6.54 -11.36 4.67
C GLY A 489 -5.35 -11.06 3.78
N ALA A 490 -4.16 -11.48 4.23
CA ALA A 490 -2.96 -11.42 3.41
C ALA A 490 -3.12 -12.17 2.08
N LEU A 491 -3.74 -13.36 2.12
CA LEU A 491 -4.17 -14.11 0.95
C LEU A 491 -5.69 -14.30 1.03
N TRP A 492 -6.41 -13.87 0.00
CA TRP A 492 -7.87 -13.89 0.05
C TRP A 492 -8.53 -14.27 -1.27
N PHE A 493 -9.75 -14.82 -1.14
CA PHE A 493 -10.55 -15.38 -2.23
C PHE A 493 -11.96 -14.81 -2.16
N ASP A 494 -12.39 -14.21 -3.26
CA ASP A 494 -13.67 -13.49 -3.33
C ASP A 494 -14.52 -13.98 -4.51
N GLY A 495 -15.63 -14.65 -4.19
CA GLY A 495 -16.61 -15.17 -5.14
C GLY A 495 -17.79 -14.25 -5.42
N LEU A 496 -17.68 -12.93 -5.21
CA LEU A 496 -18.80 -11.98 -5.19
C LEU A 496 -19.83 -12.16 -6.31
N ASN A 497 -19.41 -12.11 -7.58
CA ASN A 497 -20.35 -12.20 -8.70
C ASN A 497 -20.76 -13.63 -9.03
N GLU A 498 -19.87 -14.60 -8.82
CA GLU A 498 -20.15 -16.02 -8.91
C GLU A 498 -19.04 -16.87 -8.28
N ALA A 499 -19.35 -18.15 -8.05
CA ALA A 499 -18.43 -19.12 -7.47
C ALA A 499 -17.11 -19.23 -8.26
N ILE A 500 -16.01 -19.37 -7.52
CA ILE A 500 -14.68 -19.59 -8.11
C ILE A 500 -14.55 -21.08 -8.49
N ASN A 501 -14.55 -21.35 -9.79
CA ASN A 501 -14.53 -22.69 -10.39
C ASN A 501 -13.14 -23.02 -10.99
N ALA A 502 -12.10 -22.85 -10.19
CA ALA A 502 -10.73 -23.19 -10.54
C ALA A 502 -10.12 -24.18 -9.54
N THR A 503 -9.06 -24.87 -9.97
CA THR A 503 -8.12 -25.50 -9.04
C THR A 503 -7.07 -24.46 -8.65
N ILE A 504 -7.10 -24.01 -7.41
CA ILE A 504 -6.12 -23.06 -6.89
C ILE A 504 -5.07 -23.83 -6.08
N ASN A 505 -3.79 -23.71 -6.45
CA ASN A 505 -2.69 -24.34 -5.74
C ASN A 505 -1.83 -23.27 -5.07
N VAL A 506 -1.85 -23.23 -3.75
CA VAL A 506 -1.03 -22.34 -2.92
C VAL A 506 0.12 -23.16 -2.34
N THR A 507 1.34 -22.98 -2.84
CA THR A 507 2.47 -23.82 -2.42
C THR A 507 3.69 -23.03 -1.98
N ASP A 508 4.47 -23.60 -1.06
CA ASP A 508 5.81 -23.13 -0.70
C ASP A 508 5.89 -21.64 -0.32
N SER A 509 4.82 -21.10 0.27
CA SER A 509 4.64 -19.66 0.50
C SER A 509 4.74 -19.30 1.97
N ASP A 510 5.19 -18.07 2.25
CA ASP A 510 5.32 -17.53 3.60
C ASP A 510 4.35 -16.35 3.77
N ILE A 511 3.50 -16.41 4.79
CA ILE A 511 2.65 -15.30 5.24
C ILE A 511 3.18 -14.87 6.61
N ILE A 512 3.85 -13.73 6.62
CA ILE A 512 4.59 -13.24 7.77
C ILE A 512 3.95 -11.95 8.26
N ASP A 513 3.62 -11.93 9.54
CA ASP A 513 3.19 -10.73 10.26
C ASP A 513 1.96 -10.05 9.63
N SER A 514 0.96 -10.82 9.20
CA SER A 514 -0.27 -10.30 8.56
C SER A 514 -0.96 -9.27 9.47
N SER A 515 -1.46 -8.16 8.90
CA SER A 515 -2.09 -7.10 9.71
C SER A 515 -3.44 -7.50 10.29
N TYR A 516 -4.10 -8.47 9.67
CA TYR A 516 -5.31 -9.10 10.19
C TYR A 516 -5.15 -10.61 10.05
N GLU A 517 -6.02 -11.30 9.31
CA GLU A 517 -5.92 -12.73 9.12
C GLU A 517 -4.93 -13.12 8.02
N ALA A 518 -4.44 -14.35 8.05
CA ALA A 518 -3.57 -14.84 6.98
C ALA A 518 -4.36 -15.22 5.72
N ILE A 519 -5.44 -15.99 5.87
CA ILE A 519 -6.23 -16.56 4.77
C ILE A 519 -7.69 -16.15 4.93
N GLN A 520 -8.31 -15.63 3.88
CA GLN A 520 -9.71 -15.22 3.91
C GLN A 520 -10.52 -15.79 2.73
N PHE A 521 -11.73 -16.26 3.01
CA PHE A 521 -12.73 -16.61 2.01
C PHE A 521 -13.95 -15.74 2.23
N ILE A 522 -14.34 -14.94 1.25
CA ILE A 522 -15.34 -13.89 1.42
C ILE A 522 -16.26 -13.79 0.20
N GLU A 523 -17.48 -13.29 0.47
CA GLU A 523 -18.48 -12.90 -0.51
C GLU A 523 -18.98 -13.98 -1.50
N GLY A 524 -20.20 -13.74 -2.02
CA GLY A 524 -20.81 -14.46 -3.13
C GLY A 524 -20.75 -16.00 -3.11
N GLY A 525 -20.41 -16.58 -4.26
CA GLY A 525 -20.40 -18.02 -4.50
C GLY A 525 -19.18 -18.74 -3.89
N ALA A 526 -19.31 -20.04 -3.66
CA ALA A 526 -18.27 -20.81 -2.99
C ALA A 526 -16.95 -20.86 -3.79
N THR A 527 -15.82 -20.94 -3.09
CA THR A 527 -14.51 -21.25 -3.70
C THR A 527 -14.31 -22.76 -3.72
N HIS A 528 -14.39 -23.38 -4.91
CA HIS A 528 -14.56 -24.84 -4.98
C HIS A 528 -13.34 -25.68 -4.66
N THR A 529 -12.11 -25.23 -4.95
CA THR A 529 -10.90 -26.04 -4.68
C THR A 529 -9.68 -25.16 -4.44
N VAL A 530 -9.19 -25.15 -3.20
CA VAL A 530 -7.90 -24.53 -2.85
C VAL A 530 -7.01 -25.54 -2.12
N ASN A 531 -5.82 -25.79 -2.66
CA ASN A 531 -4.85 -26.71 -2.08
C ASN A 531 -3.68 -25.91 -1.52
N PHE A 532 -3.52 -25.94 -0.20
CA PHE A 532 -2.37 -25.38 0.51
C PHE A 532 -1.36 -26.51 0.78
N ASP A 533 -0.14 -26.37 0.27
CA ASP A 533 0.97 -27.29 0.54
C ASP A 533 2.25 -26.54 0.91
N ASN A 534 2.86 -26.90 2.04
CA ASN A 534 4.10 -26.28 2.53
C ASN A 534 3.98 -24.75 2.68
N VAL A 535 2.92 -24.30 3.37
CA VAL A 535 2.69 -22.88 3.67
C VAL A 535 3.05 -22.59 5.12
N ASN A 536 3.81 -21.52 5.34
CA ASN A 536 4.18 -21.06 6.67
C ASN A 536 3.46 -19.76 7.00
N VAL A 537 2.71 -19.75 8.09
CA VAL A 537 2.06 -18.56 8.66
C VAL A 537 2.76 -18.23 9.98
N ALA A 538 3.37 -17.07 10.07
CA ALA A 538 4.03 -16.63 11.30
C ALA A 538 3.64 -15.19 11.60
N GLY A 539 2.75 -15.01 12.58
CA GLY A 539 2.19 -13.70 12.92
C GLY A 539 0.91 -13.40 12.14
N THR A 540 -0.19 -13.28 12.86
CA THR A 540 -1.44 -12.70 12.35
C THR A 540 -1.99 -11.73 13.37
N GLY A 541 -2.49 -10.58 12.94
CA GLY A 541 -3.22 -9.65 13.81
C GLY A 541 -4.47 -10.29 14.38
N THR A 542 -5.21 -11.04 13.56
CA THR A 542 -6.45 -11.73 13.98
C THR A 542 -6.27 -13.24 13.84
N TYR A 543 -6.91 -13.85 12.85
CA TYR A 543 -7.06 -15.30 12.70
C TYR A 543 -6.01 -15.88 11.75
N MET A 544 -5.79 -17.20 11.81
CA MET A 544 -5.14 -17.87 10.69
C MET A 544 -6.07 -17.91 9.47
N ILE A 545 -7.35 -18.27 9.69
CA ILE A 545 -8.36 -18.39 8.64
C ILE A 545 -9.63 -17.62 9.02
N GLN A 546 -10.12 -16.77 8.13
CA GLN A 546 -11.43 -16.12 8.22
C GLN A 546 -12.33 -16.61 7.07
N ALA A 547 -13.32 -17.44 7.41
CA ALA A 547 -14.28 -18.01 6.47
C ALA A 547 -15.65 -17.31 6.59
N GLN A 548 -15.92 -16.44 5.63
CA GLN A 548 -17.17 -15.70 5.44
C GLN A 548 -17.96 -16.17 4.21
N ALA A 549 -17.35 -16.97 3.34
CA ALA A 549 -17.98 -17.66 2.22
C ALA A 549 -17.68 -19.16 2.27
N GLY A 550 -18.48 -19.96 1.56
CA GLY A 550 -18.21 -21.39 1.43
C GLY A 550 -16.93 -21.65 0.65
N ALA A 551 -16.15 -22.66 1.06
CA ALA A 551 -14.97 -23.08 0.32
C ALA A 551 -14.61 -24.54 0.60
N THR A 552 -14.01 -25.23 -0.37
CA THR A 552 -13.35 -26.53 -0.13
C THR A 552 -11.85 -26.32 -0.19
N ALA A 553 -11.19 -26.53 0.95
CA ALA A 553 -9.76 -26.28 1.07
C ALA A 553 -9.03 -27.52 1.63
N THR A 554 -7.85 -27.84 1.12
CA THR A 554 -6.99 -28.89 1.67
C THR A 554 -5.71 -28.26 2.20
N PHE A 555 -5.27 -28.65 3.39
CA PHE A 555 -4.05 -28.14 4.02
C PHE A 555 -3.08 -29.29 4.28
N THR A 556 -1.90 -29.24 3.69
CA THR A 556 -0.81 -30.21 3.91
C THR A 556 0.48 -29.44 4.23
N ASN A 557 1.24 -29.89 5.22
CA ASN A 557 2.48 -29.21 5.65
C ASN A 557 2.30 -27.71 6.00
N VAL A 558 1.10 -27.30 6.43
CA VAL A 558 0.80 -25.91 6.77
C VAL A 558 1.11 -25.64 8.24
N LYS A 559 2.03 -24.72 8.49
CA LYS A 559 2.46 -24.35 9.84
C LYS A 559 1.92 -22.98 10.19
N ALA A 560 1.43 -22.80 11.41
CA ALA A 560 1.00 -21.51 11.93
C ALA A 560 1.66 -21.23 13.29
N SER A 561 1.96 -19.97 13.58
CA SER A 561 2.47 -19.51 14.87
C SER A 561 2.10 -18.04 15.09
N TYR A 562 2.07 -17.61 16.36
CA TYR A 562 1.79 -16.22 16.74
C TYR A 562 0.44 -15.69 16.22
N ILE A 563 -0.64 -16.47 16.45
CA ILE A 563 -2.00 -16.11 16.03
C ILE A 563 -2.60 -15.11 17.03
N GLY A 564 -2.80 -13.86 16.59
CA GLY A 564 -3.18 -12.73 17.45
C GLY A 564 -4.52 -12.88 18.15
N ALA A 565 -5.52 -13.48 17.48
CA ALA A 565 -6.84 -13.70 18.06
C ALA A 565 -6.87 -14.75 19.19
N GLY A 566 -5.80 -15.54 19.36
CA GLY A 566 -5.76 -16.66 20.32
C GLY A 566 -6.66 -17.85 19.95
N VAL A 567 -7.39 -17.76 18.83
CA VAL A 567 -8.17 -18.81 18.19
C VAL A 567 -7.81 -18.84 16.71
N ASP A 568 -7.79 -20.02 16.10
CA ASP A 568 -7.14 -20.19 14.79
C ASP A 568 -8.07 -19.80 13.64
N ILE A 569 -9.36 -20.14 13.76
CA ILE A 569 -10.32 -20.03 12.68
C ILE A 569 -11.55 -19.26 13.13
N HIS A 570 -11.94 -18.24 12.36
CA HIS A 570 -13.26 -17.63 12.41
C HIS A 570 -14.10 -18.19 11.26
N ASN A 571 -15.13 -19.00 11.55
CA ASN A 571 -16.00 -19.61 10.55
C ASN A 571 -17.47 -19.46 10.94
N CYS A 572 -18.16 -18.53 10.27
CA CYS A 572 -19.60 -18.31 10.44
C CYS A 572 -20.47 -18.94 9.34
N VAL A 573 -19.86 -19.64 8.38
CA VAL A 573 -20.59 -20.32 7.29
C VAL A 573 -20.79 -21.82 7.55
N GLY A 574 -20.36 -22.31 8.71
CA GLY A 574 -20.54 -23.70 9.14
C GLY A 574 -19.88 -24.69 8.17
N GLY A 575 -20.60 -25.74 7.81
CA GLY A 575 -20.11 -26.79 6.91
C GLY A 575 -19.92 -26.37 5.45
N SER A 576 -20.36 -25.16 5.07
CA SER A 576 -20.08 -24.61 3.74
C SER A 576 -18.59 -24.29 3.58
N PHE A 577 -17.88 -24.01 4.66
CA PHE A 577 -16.42 -24.08 4.71
C PHE A 577 -16.04 -25.52 5.08
N ALA A 578 -15.48 -26.25 4.11
CA ALA A 578 -15.14 -27.65 4.19
C ALA A 578 -13.61 -27.85 4.11
N PRO A 579 -12.87 -27.58 5.20
CA PRO A 579 -11.44 -27.79 5.25
C PRO A 579 -11.09 -29.28 5.44
N THR A 580 -10.09 -29.75 4.71
CA THR A 580 -9.45 -31.05 4.89
C THR A 580 -8.08 -30.84 5.54
N TYR A 581 -7.92 -31.36 6.76
CA TYR A 581 -6.65 -31.32 7.49
C TYR A 581 -5.77 -32.50 7.10
N GLY A 582 -4.88 -32.29 6.14
CA GLY A 582 -3.88 -33.26 5.70
C GLY A 582 -2.75 -33.47 6.71
N SER A 583 -1.71 -34.20 6.29
CA SER A 583 -0.53 -34.48 7.11
C SER A 583 0.41 -33.28 7.21
N GLY A 584 1.26 -33.25 8.25
CA GLY A 584 2.34 -32.28 8.39
C GLY A 584 1.94 -30.88 8.87
N ASN A 585 0.63 -30.62 9.08
CA ASN A 585 0.16 -29.37 9.66
C ASN A 585 0.55 -29.25 11.14
N SER A 586 0.85 -28.04 11.62
CA SER A 586 1.22 -27.82 13.03
C SER A 586 1.01 -26.39 13.50
N GLY A 587 0.72 -26.20 14.79
CA GLY A 587 0.59 -24.87 15.42
C GLY A 587 -0.79 -24.21 15.26
N TRP A 588 -1.74 -24.93 14.66
CA TRP A 588 -3.15 -24.57 14.56
C TRP A 588 -4.02 -25.84 14.44
N SER A 589 -5.32 -25.73 14.70
CA SER A 589 -6.28 -26.84 14.70
C SER A 589 -7.65 -26.44 14.14
N LEU A 590 -8.29 -27.35 13.39
CA LEU A 590 -9.68 -27.19 12.97
C LEU A 590 -10.66 -27.12 14.16
N SER A 591 -10.30 -27.69 15.32
CA SER A 591 -11.13 -27.59 16.53
C SER A 591 -11.04 -26.21 17.20
N SER A 592 -10.05 -25.39 16.84
CA SER A 592 -9.88 -24.01 17.30
C SER A 592 -10.68 -23.06 16.41
N THR A 593 -12.00 -23.29 16.36
CA THR A 593 -12.92 -22.57 15.49
C THR A 593 -13.96 -21.83 16.32
N VAL A 594 -14.21 -20.56 15.98
CA VAL A 594 -15.27 -19.74 16.57
C VAL A 594 -16.15 -19.11 15.48
N CYS A 595 -17.37 -18.75 15.85
CA CYS A 595 -18.18 -17.76 15.15
C CYS A 595 -18.75 -16.82 16.20
N THR A 596 -18.15 -15.65 16.34
CA THR A 596 -18.51 -14.68 17.38
C THR A 596 -19.48 -13.63 16.86
N GLY A 597 -19.56 -13.43 15.54
CA GLY A 597 -20.26 -12.29 14.94
C GLY A 597 -19.64 -10.94 15.30
N GLN A 598 -18.43 -10.96 15.86
CA GLN A 598 -17.65 -9.78 16.25
C GLN A 598 -16.25 -9.88 15.67
N TRP A 599 -15.76 -8.77 15.14
CA TRP A 599 -14.43 -8.65 14.55
C TRP A 599 -13.47 -8.11 15.60
N PRO A 600 -12.45 -8.88 16.01
CA PRO A 600 -11.51 -8.43 17.02
C PRO A 600 -10.56 -7.38 16.41
N ASP A 601 -10.15 -6.44 17.26
CA ASP A 601 -9.00 -5.60 16.93
C ASP A 601 -7.76 -6.49 16.75
N PRO A 602 -6.87 -6.17 15.80
CA PRO A 602 -5.61 -6.87 15.64
C PRO A 602 -4.75 -6.86 16.91
N ASN A 603 -4.14 -8.00 17.20
CA ASN A 603 -3.19 -8.20 18.28
C ASN A 603 -1.85 -8.72 17.70
N TYR A 604 -0.92 -7.80 17.47
CA TYR A 604 0.38 -8.09 16.87
C TYR A 604 1.33 -8.70 17.90
N ILE A 605 1.48 -10.03 17.88
CA ILE A 605 2.35 -10.78 18.81
C ILE A 605 3.57 -11.41 18.12
N TYR A 606 3.82 -11.07 16.85
CA TYR A 606 4.95 -11.57 16.08
C TYR A 606 6.27 -10.87 16.48
N PRO A 607 7.34 -11.63 16.81
CA PRO A 607 8.64 -11.05 17.14
C PRO A 607 9.28 -10.34 15.93
N GLY A 608 9.65 -9.07 16.08
CA GLY A 608 10.31 -8.29 15.01
C GLY A 608 9.36 -7.61 14.01
N GLY A 609 8.05 -7.86 14.09
CA GLY A 609 7.04 -7.29 13.17
C GLY A 609 6.67 -5.83 13.40
N GLY A 610 7.50 -5.07 14.11
CA GLY A 610 7.10 -3.77 14.69
C GLY A 610 6.05 -3.88 15.80
N GLY A 611 5.32 -4.99 15.90
CA GLY A 611 4.41 -5.36 16.98
C GLY A 611 5.12 -5.71 18.29
N GLY A 612 5.98 -4.83 18.78
CA GLY A 612 6.21 -4.74 20.23
C GLY A 612 4.91 -4.25 20.87
N THR A 613 4.68 -4.60 22.14
CA THR A 613 3.74 -3.89 23.02
C THR A 613 3.71 -2.40 22.65
N PRO A 614 2.52 -1.76 22.50
CA PRO A 614 2.45 -0.34 22.19
C PRO A 614 3.49 0.38 23.04
N PRO A 615 4.34 1.23 22.43
CA PRO A 615 5.38 1.92 23.15
C PRO A 615 4.86 2.39 24.51
N THR A 616 5.47 1.92 25.61
CA THR A 616 5.20 2.49 26.93
C THR A 616 5.62 3.96 27.01
N ASP A 617 6.24 4.47 25.95
CA ASP A 617 6.38 5.89 25.66
C ASP A 617 5.43 6.29 24.52
N PRO A 618 4.42 7.14 24.77
CA PRO A 618 3.46 7.55 23.75
C PRO A 618 4.15 8.29 22.58
N PRO A 619 3.57 8.27 21.36
CA PRO A 619 4.05 9.04 20.22
C PRO A 619 4.19 10.53 20.56
N PRO A 620 5.11 11.27 19.93
CA PRO A 620 5.36 12.67 20.25
C PRO A 620 4.34 13.55 19.54
N THR A 621 3.12 13.54 20.04
CA THR A 621 2.15 14.62 19.80
C THR A 621 1.46 15.08 21.08
N CYS A 622 1.69 14.44 22.22
CA CYS A 622 1.02 14.88 23.44
C CYS A 622 1.81 15.89 24.26
N GLN A 623 1.80 17.14 23.81
CA GLN A 623 2.01 18.27 24.70
C GLN A 623 0.69 18.56 25.46
N PRO A 624 0.73 18.80 26.77
CA PRO A 624 -0.40 19.41 27.47
C PRO A 624 -0.60 20.81 26.88
N GLY A 625 -1.64 20.98 26.07
CA GLY A 625 -2.00 22.31 25.55
C GLY A 625 -2.44 23.24 26.69
N SER A 626 -2.52 24.54 26.42
CA SER A 626 -3.16 25.50 27.33
C SER A 626 -4.66 25.58 27.02
N GLY A 627 -5.54 25.44 28.03
CA GLY A 627 -6.99 25.56 27.86
C GLY A 627 -7.72 24.24 28.12
N ASN A 628 -8.56 23.80 27.17
CA ASN A 628 -9.20 22.48 27.23
C ASN A 628 -8.13 21.39 26.98
N LEU A 629 -7.74 20.71 28.05
CA LEU A 629 -6.74 19.65 28.07
C LEU A 629 -7.18 18.38 27.33
N ALA A 630 -8.49 18.20 27.11
CA ALA A 630 -9.05 17.03 26.45
C ALA A 630 -9.19 17.17 24.93
N ARG A 631 -9.08 18.38 24.37
CA ARG A 631 -9.31 18.63 22.94
C ARG A 631 -8.32 17.87 22.06
N GLY A 632 -8.85 17.10 21.11
CA GLY A 632 -8.08 16.26 20.19
C GLY A 632 -7.27 15.17 20.87
N LYS A 633 -7.59 14.82 22.13
CA LYS A 633 -6.92 13.75 22.87
C LYS A 633 -7.57 12.41 22.62
N ALA A 634 -6.81 11.35 22.89
CA ALA A 634 -7.33 9.99 22.85
C ALA A 634 -8.49 9.85 23.84
N VAL A 635 -9.60 9.32 23.36
CA VAL A 635 -10.83 9.13 24.12
C VAL A 635 -11.36 7.73 23.86
N THR A 636 -11.88 7.08 24.89
CA THR A 636 -12.53 5.77 24.80
C THR A 636 -13.88 5.83 25.48
N ALA A 637 -14.87 5.13 24.93
CA ALA A 637 -16.17 4.97 25.55
C ALA A 637 -16.53 3.50 25.76
N SER A 638 -17.47 3.22 26.66
CA SER A 638 -17.99 1.86 26.88
C SER A 638 -18.81 1.34 25.70
N SER A 639 -19.41 2.24 24.91
CA SER A 639 -20.09 1.95 23.66
C SER A 639 -20.38 3.25 22.91
N HIS A 640 -20.76 3.14 21.65
CA HIS A 640 -21.47 4.18 20.91
C HIS A 640 -22.62 3.58 20.10
N THR A 641 -23.48 4.43 19.52
CA THR A 641 -24.50 4.03 18.56
C THR A 641 -24.32 4.80 17.25
N GLN A 642 -24.55 4.13 16.12
CA GLN A 642 -24.40 4.72 14.79
C GLN A 642 -23.02 5.38 14.62
N ASN A 643 -22.97 6.58 14.05
CA ASN A 643 -21.77 7.38 13.84
C ASN A 643 -21.50 8.39 14.98
N TYR A 644 -22.21 8.31 16.11
CA TYR A 644 -22.01 9.18 17.28
C TYR A 644 -20.88 8.66 18.18
N VAL A 645 -19.70 8.58 17.60
CA VAL A 645 -18.49 8.02 18.21
C VAL A 645 -17.89 8.94 19.27
N GLU A 646 -17.07 8.38 20.16
CA GLU A 646 -16.49 9.06 21.31
C GLU A 646 -15.57 10.23 20.96
N THR A 647 -14.92 10.19 19.79
CA THR A 647 -14.04 11.26 19.30
C THR A 647 -14.78 12.57 19.07
N ASN A 648 -16.09 12.51 18.78
CA ASN A 648 -16.94 13.68 18.65
C ASN A 648 -17.04 14.48 19.95
N ALA A 649 -16.81 13.86 21.11
CA ALA A 649 -16.84 14.58 22.39
C ALA A 649 -15.57 15.40 22.66
N VAL A 650 -14.55 15.36 21.79
CA VAL A 650 -13.28 16.07 22.01
C VAL A 650 -12.75 16.80 20.77
N ASP A 651 -13.55 16.91 19.70
CA ASP A 651 -13.13 17.51 18.43
C ASP A 651 -13.17 19.06 18.44
N GLY A 652 -13.89 19.67 19.38
CA GLY A 652 -14.10 21.11 19.44
C GLY A 652 -15.27 21.62 18.59
N ASP A 653 -16.11 20.72 18.05
CA ASP A 653 -17.36 21.03 17.36
C ASP A 653 -18.57 20.63 18.21
N ALA A 654 -19.21 21.64 18.82
CA ALA A 654 -20.40 21.41 19.63
C ALA A 654 -21.62 20.85 18.84
N ASN A 655 -21.58 20.74 17.51
CA ASN A 655 -22.67 20.17 16.71
C ASN A 655 -22.51 18.66 16.44
N SER A 656 -21.31 18.11 16.58
CA SER A 656 -21.09 16.66 16.63
C SER A 656 -21.38 16.18 18.06
N TYR A 657 -21.62 14.88 18.25
CA TYR A 657 -21.74 14.32 19.60
C TYR A 657 -21.44 12.83 19.65
N TRP A 658 -21.01 12.39 20.83
CA TRP A 658 -21.00 11.00 21.24
C TRP A 658 -22.37 10.62 21.82
N GLU A 659 -22.87 9.43 21.48
CA GLU A 659 -24.02 8.79 22.09
C GLU A 659 -23.74 7.31 22.36
N SER A 660 -23.90 6.88 23.61
CA SER A 660 -23.75 5.48 24.00
C SER A 660 -24.90 4.59 23.50
N ALA A 661 -24.75 3.28 23.57
CA ALA A 661 -25.84 2.33 23.33
C ALA A 661 -27.07 2.59 24.23
N ASN A 662 -28.27 2.56 23.64
CA ASN A 662 -29.53 2.86 24.33
C ASN A 662 -29.89 1.82 25.40
N ASN A 663 -30.39 2.27 26.55
CA ASN A 663 -30.86 1.48 27.69
C ASN A 663 -29.79 0.60 28.37
N THR A 664 -28.51 0.97 28.24
CA THR A 664 -27.38 0.17 28.76
C THR A 664 -26.57 0.87 29.86
N PHE A 665 -27.18 1.79 30.62
CA PHE A 665 -26.49 2.45 31.74
C PHE A 665 -25.96 1.43 32.78
N PRO A 666 -24.80 1.68 33.42
CA PRO A 666 -23.96 2.87 33.31
C PRO A 666 -23.12 2.88 32.02
N GLN A 667 -22.90 4.07 31.48
CA GLN A 667 -22.07 4.31 30.29
C GLN A 667 -20.91 5.24 30.66
N ARG A 668 -19.76 5.05 30.05
CA ARG A 668 -18.50 5.71 30.41
C ARG A 668 -17.86 6.30 29.17
N ILE A 669 -17.26 7.47 29.32
CA ILE A 669 -16.33 8.05 28.35
C ILE A 669 -15.11 8.56 29.11
N THR A 670 -13.91 8.25 28.62
CA THR A 670 -12.64 8.48 29.29
C THR A 670 -11.68 9.16 28.32
N VAL A 671 -11.14 10.31 28.71
CA VAL A 671 -10.08 10.98 27.97
C VAL A 671 -8.73 10.71 28.63
N ASP A 672 -7.71 10.41 27.81
CA ASP A 672 -6.30 10.38 28.20
C ASP A 672 -5.66 11.76 27.96
N LEU A 673 -5.37 12.50 29.03
CA LEU A 673 -4.67 13.79 29.01
C LEU A 673 -3.17 13.64 28.71
N CYS A 674 -2.70 12.41 28.51
CA CYS A 674 -1.35 11.95 28.21
C CYS A 674 -0.32 12.08 29.32
N ALA A 675 -0.46 13.07 30.19
CA ALA A 675 0.37 13.24 31.37
C ALA A 675 -0.51 13.49 32.59
N GLN A 676 -0.01 13.05 33.75
CA GLN A 676 -0.62 13.39 35.02
C GLN A 676 -0.64 14.90 35.22
N THR A 677 -1.83 15.50 35.10
CA THR A 677 -2.07 16.94 35.20
C THR A 677 -2.97 17.21 36.40
N ASP A 678 -2.73 18.30 37.11
CA ASP A 678 -3.64 18.76 38.16
C ASP A 678 -4.90 19.35 37.50
N VAL A 679 -6.02 18.64 37.64
CA VAL A 679 -7.32 19.01 37.07
C VAL A 679 -8.28 19.46 38.17
N GLY A 680 -9.10 20.47 37.89
CA GLY A 680 -10.03 21.05 38.87
C GLY A 680 -11.48 21.19 38.39
N ARG A 681 -11.72 21.05 37.08
CA ARG A 681 -13.07 21.03 36.53
C ARG A 681 -13.14 20.33 35.18
N VAL A 682 -14.35 19.88 34.85
CA VAL A 682 -14.74 19.51 33.50
C VAL A 682 -15.88 20.40 33.03
N VAL A 683 -15.92 20.69 31.74
CA VAL A 683 -17.05 21.35 31.08
C VAL A 683 -17.63 20.35 30.10
N LEU A 684 -18.90 20.02 30.28
CA LEU A 684 -19.63 19.07 29.48
C LEU A 684 -20.64 19.82 28.64
N LYS A 685 -20.80 19.45 27.36
CA LYS A 685 -21.81 20.06 26.48
C LYS A 685 -22.69 19.02 25.82
N LEU A 686 -23.86 19.49 25.38
CA LEU A 686 -24.72 18.83 24.40
C LEU A 686 -24.90 19.77 23.20
N PRO A 687 -25.36 19.26 22.04
CA PRO A 687 -25.59 20.08 20.87
C PRO A 687 -26.41 21.36 21.18
N PRO A 688 -25.98 22.55 20.72
CA PRO A 688 -26.57 23.83 21.11
C PRO A 688 -27.92 24.11 20.43
N ALA A 689 -28.38 23.24 19.53
CA ALA A 689 -29.65 23.37 18.84
C ALA A 689 -30.84 23.34 19.81
N SER A 690 -31.81 24.24 19.62
CA SER A 690 -33.03 24.32 20.45
C SER A 690 -33.92 23.07 20.39
N ALA A 691 -33.70 22.19 19.41
CA ALA A 691 -34.32 20.87 19.33
C ALA A 691 -33.89 19.93 20.47
N TRP A 692 -32.72 20.16 21.08
CA TRP A 692 -32.26 19.43 22.26
C TRP A 692 -32.82 20.07 23.52
N ALA A 693 -34.05 19.69 23.89
CA ALA A 693 -34.70 20.21 25.10
C ALA A 693 -33.89 19.99 26.38
N THR A 694 -34.15 20.83 27.39
CA THR A 694 -33.53 20.76 28.72
C THR A 694 -33.56 19.33 29.26
N ARG A 695 -32.41 18.81 29.66
CA ARG A 695 -32.29 17.45 30.21
C ARG A 695 -31.26 17.38 31.31
N THR A 696 -31.39 16.36 32.16
CA THR A 696 -30.46 16.09 33.24
C THR A 696 -29.82 14.73 33.03
N GLN A 697 -28.49 14.69 32.99
CA GLN A 697 -27.74 13.44 33.03
C GLN A 697 -27.22 13.22 34.45
N THR A 698 -27.50 12.06 35.05
CA THR A 698 -26.91 11.67 36.34
C THR A 698 -25.54 11.09 36.08
N LEU A 699 -24.49 11.78 36.54
CA LEU A 699 -23.11 11.40 36.24
C LEU A 699 -22.15 11.64 37.39
N SER A 700 -21.02 10.94 37.36
CA SER A 700 -19.85 11.17 38.22
C SER A 700 -18.60 11.45 37.38
N ILE A 701 -17.63 12.14 37.98
CA ILE A 701 -16.31 12.36 37.37
C ILE A 701 -15.28 11.56 38.15
N LEU A 702 -14.51 10.76 37.44
CA LEU A 702 -13.48 9.88 37.97
C LEU A 702 -12.13 10.25 37.38
N GLY A 703 -11.06 10.07 38.15
CA GLY A 703 -9.67 10.33 37.76
C GLY A 703 -8.81 9.10 37.96
N SER A 704 -7.85 8.87 37.07
CA SER A 704 -6.86 7.79 37.20
C SER A 704 -5.48 8.23 36.73
N ALA A 705 -4.47 7.66 37.37
CA ALA A 705 -3.06 7.79 36.95
C ALA A 705 -2.69 6.80 35.83
N ASP A 706 -3.33 5.63 35.81
CA ASP A 706 -2.88 4.44 35.06
C ASP A 706 -3.94 3.89 34.09
N GLY A 707 -5.16 4.45 34.09
CA GLY A 707 -6.25 4.05 33.19
C GLY A 707 -7.01 2.81 33.65
N SER A 708 -6.65 2.24 34.80
CA SER A 708 -7.23 1.01 35.36
C SER A 708 -7.87 1.25 36.74
N SER A 709 -7.20 1.99 37.62
CA SER A 709 -7.65 2.29 38.99
C SER A 709 -8.20 3.71 39.05
N TYR A 710 -9.51 3.84 39.29
CA TYR A 710 -10.19 5.14 39.29
C TYR A 710 -10.59 5.58 40.70
N THR A 711 -10.36 6.85 40.99
CA THR A 711 -10.85 7.53 42.18
C THR A 711 -11.90 8.56 41.81
N THR A 712 -12.92 8.72 42.65
CA THR A 712 -13.98 9.69 42.43
C THR A 712 -13.48 11.12 42.66
N LEU A 713 -13.51 11.94 41.61
CA LEU A 713 -13.21 13.38 41.69
C LEU A 713 -14.47 14.18 42.03
N ALA A 714 -15.60 13.83 41.41
CA ALA A 714 -16.92 14.37 41.73
C ALA A 714 -17.94 13.25 41.82
N GLY A 715 -18.64 13.16 42.96
CA GLY A 715 -19.66 12.14 43.21
C GLY A 715 -20.85 12.23 42.25
N SER A 716 -21.55 11.09 42.11
CA SER A 716 -22.72 10.98 41.24
C SER A 716 -23.83 11.96 41.62
N ARG A 717 -24.27 12.77 40.65
CA ARG A 717 -25.39 13.72 40.79
C ARG A 717 -26.01 14.04 39.44
N GLY A 718 -27.24 14.56 39.45
CA GLY A 718 -27.86 15.14 38.26
C GLY A 718 -27.13 16.40 37.79
N VAL A 719 -26.76 16.45 36.51
CA VAL A 719 -26.17 17.60 35.82
C VAL A 719 -27.13 18.02 34.71
N THR A 720 -27.68 19.23 34.84
CA THR A 720 -28.67 19.77 33.91
C THR A 720 -27.99 20.52 32.76
N PHE A 721 -28.40 20.19 31.54
CA PHE A 721 -28.05 20.87 30.31
C PHE A 721 -29.30 21.63 29.84
N ASP A 722 -29.21 22.96 29.81
CA ASP A 722 -30.32 23.84 29.43
C ASP A 722 -29.95 24.64 28.16
N PRO A 723 -30.75 24.58 27.09
CA PRO A 723 -30.50 25.33 25.86
C PRO A 723 -30.38 26.83 26.07
N SER A 724 -31.06 27.41 27.07
CA SER A 724 -30.94 28.83 27.41
C SER A 724 -29.55 29.22 27.93
N SER A 725 -28.77 28.24 28.39
CA SER A 725 -27.37 28.36 28.80
C SER A 725 -26.39 27.76 27.79
N GLY A 726 -26.85 27.47 26.57
CA GLY A 726 -26.04 26.87 25.51
C GLY A 726 -25.77 25.38 25.73
N ASN A 727 -26.66 24.66 26.44
CA ASN A 727 -26.52 23.23 26.71
C ASN A 727 -25.14 22.86 27.28
N THR A 728 -24.62 23.71 28.16
CA THR A 728 -23.28 23.59 28.75
C THR A 728 -23.39 23.46 30.26
N ALA A 729 -22.65 22.53 30.85
CA ALA A 729 -22.61 22.31 32.29
C ALA A 729 -21.17 22.19 32.78
N THR A 730 -20.83 22.91 33.85
CA THR A 730 -19.51 22.82 34.50
C THR A 730 -19.59 22.00 35.77
N VAL A 731 -18.69 21.03 35.91
CA VAL A 731 -18.52 20.23 37.13
C VAL A 731 -17.13 20.51 37.70
N SER A 732 -17.09 21.22 38.83
CA SER A 732 -15.85 21.49 39.56
C SER A 732 -15.66 20.49 40.70
N PHE A 733 -14.39 20.23 41.06
CA PHE A 733 -13.99 19.34 42.14
C PHE A 733 -12.65 19.80 42.73
N PRO A 734 -12.26 19.35 43.94
CA PRO A 734 -10.93 19.62 44.48
C PRO A 734 -9.84 19.19 43.50
N ALA A 735 -8.80 20.02 43.38
CA ALA A 735 -7.67 19.74 42.49
C ALA A 735 -7.12 18.34 42.72
N ALA A 736 -7.01 17.57 41.64
CA ALA A 736 -6.53 16.20 41.68
C ALA A 736 -5.63 15.91 40.49
N LYS A 737 -4.57 15.16 40.74
CA LYS A 737 -3.63 14.77 39.70
C LYS A 737 -4.16 13.55 38.94
N ALA A 738 -4.49 13.72 37.67
CA ALA A 738 -5.03 12.65 36.82
C ALA A 738 -4.42 12.68 35.42
N ARG A 739 -4.19 11.50 34.86
CA ARG A 739 -3.90 11.34 33.42
C ARG A 739 -5.17 10.99 32.67
N TYR A 740 -5.99 10.10 33.22
CA TYR A 740 -7.27 9.73 32.63
C TYR A 740 -8.40 10.38 33.42
N VAL A 741 -9.29 11.08 32.72
CA VAL A 741 -10.51 11.64 33.31
C VAL A 741 -11.70 10.96 32.66
N ARG A 742 -12.59 10.41 33.48
CA ARG A 742 -13.76 9.64 33.03
C ARG A 742 -15.05 10.29 33.52
N VAL A 743 -16.01 10.42 32.61
CA VAL A 743 -17.41 10.67 32.95
C VAL A 743 -18.12 9.33 32.97
N GLU A 744 -18.76 8.99 34.09
CA GLU A 744 -19.64 7.82 34.20
C GLU A 744 -21.09 8.30 34.35
N ILE A 745 -21.94 7.98 33.38
CA ILE A 745 -23.32 8.41 33.26
C ILE A 745 -24.24 7.23 33.58
N THR A 746 -25.16 7.42 34.52
CA THR A 746 -26.08 6.37 35.00
C THR A 746 -27.54 6.61 34.67
N ALA A 747 -27.90 7.82 34.23
CA ALA A 747 -29.25 8.15 33.75
C ALA A 747 -29.23 9.41 32.89
N ASN A 748 -30.19 9.56 31.97
CA ASN A 748 -30.43 10.77 31.19
C ASN A 748 -31.95 10.96 31.01
N THR A 749 -32.48 12.14 31.34
CA THR A 749 -33.93 12.41 31.27
C THR A 749 -34.43 12.70 29.86
N GLY A 750 -33.55 13.03 28.91
CA GLY A 750 -33.91 13.41 27.55
C GLY A 750 -33.83 12.27 26.54
N TRP A 751 -33.01 11.25 26.82
CA TRP A 751 -32.78 10.11 25.94
C TRP A 751 -32.22 8.93 26.75
N PRO A 752 -32.48 7.65 26.43
CA PRO A 752 -31.99 6.52 27.23
C PRO A 752 -30.52 6.17 26.97
N ALA A 753 -29.64 7.15 26.73
CA ALA A 753 -28.21 6.98 26.53
C ALA A 753 -27.40 8.13 27.16
N GLY A 754 -26.12 7.89 27.42
CA GLY A 754 -25.15 8.94 27.70
C GLY A 754 -24.85 9.71 26.42
N GLN A 755 -24.85 11.03 26.50
CA GLN A 755 -24.62 11.90 25.34
C GLN A 755 -23.68 13.05 25.71
N LEU A 756 -22.70 13.37 24.87
CA LEU A 756 -21.84 14.55 25.04
C LEU A 756 -21.39 15.07 23.67
N SER A 757 -21.59 16.36 23.39
CA SER A 757 -20.94 17.04 22.26
C SER A 757 -19.56 17.57 22.60
N GLU A 758 -19.32 17.88 23.87
CA GLU A 758 -17.96 18.19 24.35
C GLU A 758 -17.75 17.59 25.74
N PHE A 759 -16.55 17.07 25.94
CA PHE A 759 -15.96 16.65 27.19
C PHE A 759 -14.64 17.41 27.36
N GLU A 760 -14.75 18.61 27.91
CA GLU A 760 -13.61 19.48 28.15
C GLU A 760 -13.03 19.26 29.56
N VAL A 761 -11.71 19.22 29.67
CA VAL A 761 -11.01 19.08 30.96
C VAL A 761 -10.11 20.29 31.15
N TYR A 762 -10.11 20.89 32.35
CA TYR A 762 -9.30 22.07 32.64
C TYR A 762 -8.43 21.84 33.87
N ALA A 763 -7.22 22.40 33.81
CA ALA A 763 -6.31 22.45 34.95
C ALA A 763 -6.96 23.19 36.14
N SER A 764 -6.57 22.81 37.36
CA SER A 764 -7.07 23.39 38.62
C SER A 764 -6.51 24.77 38.94
#